data_AF-A0A2G1UNH7-F1
#
_entry.id   AF-A0A2G1UNH7-F1
#
_cell.length_a   1.000
_cell.length_b   1.000
_cell.length_c   1.000
_cell.angle_alpha   90.00
_cell.angle_beta   90.00
_cell.angle_gamma   90.00
#
_symmetry.space_group_name_H-M   'P 1'
#
loop_
_entity.id
_entity.type
_entity.pdbx_description
1 polymer ?
#
loop_
_entity_poly.entity_id
_entity_poly.type
_entity_poly.pdbx_seq_one_letter_code
_entity_poly.pdbx_strand_id
1 'polypeptide(L)'
;MRRFNVASVPGRLLLAVLAVACLTGAWHLMATGLNQLAQARQMERMPQTPVAALVKGPYAISGQVKTGRENLTTPYSASSAVYVRYRLQEEYRDADGERRTRTLEAGEQGIPFLLGDDTGTVAIAPGQQLRAINWNLSRTYHRQTGARIYSEWALQPGDTVRVIGQYHPDRQQMEFSGLDAFTLPALVSARHLAANSGDRLFAAAIRISGAAGLLALGLALLLTAAKVHRFWVYVLTLSVVITGTLWTLGIARLNQEWTAIAALYETRYQQLGTPGINPRVEADVAALHQLIQRSTDGWLDHWMFRRVVEDRLPAPELDAHTATLAQQMVDSQPGGHYAHTWKSLALSGGSALLALALLFFAIRTLKFKRLIEAIPTSSSRGLSFGLAELKGLVDVDDRHPPVRDPLRNQKCVAYDYKVEERRGSDSDDKWRTVEHRSERVPFWLEDNHGRIRVHPEGATIEYPKHHSEIRGDRRFTVRLLEPLVNVYCLGFAGLDREQPDRLTLQQDHGSPFLISARDEDELVRSRGAGSFVGTAVALGLFLFAATAVFAADGNFSPDNLLLAALAIPLVLSIYSGILHYNDIVFLKHRVDRAAANIDTILQQRHDLWPNLEEVVKATLGHEKPLLKAIARLRSIDPARISATGKLDKLIGFERRVTRTLQARVENYPELNSNEIIRQFITIMADTENYLALLRNSYTESAQVYNTRIQSFPDLILARLFRFRAVPAASRTAE
;
A
#
# COMPACT_ATOMS: atom_id res chain seq x y z
N MET A 1 -8.41 -15.06 20.23
CA MET A 1 -8.50 -15.10 18.75
C MET A 1 -7.23 -15.72 18.19
N ARG A 2 -7.29 -16.91 17.55
CA ARG A 2 -6.14 -17.46 16.82
C ARG A 2 -5.74 -16.45 15.74
N ARG A 3 -4.51 -15.91 15.79
CA ARG A 3 -4.00 -15.04 14.73
C ARG A 3 -4.09 -15.82 13.41
N PHE A 4 -4.87 -15.32 12.47
CA PHE A 4 -5.05 -15.94 11.16
C PHE A 4 -3.67 -16.02 10.48
N ASN A 5 -3.14 -17.24 10.31
CA ASN A 5 -1.82 -17.40 9.72
C ASN A 5 -1.94 -17.39 8.20
N VAL A 6 -1.75 -16.22 7.62
CA VAL A 6 -1.79 -15.98 6.17
C VAL A 6 -0.78 -16.85 5.41
N ALA A 7 0.31 -17.30 6.06
CA ALA A 7 1.31 -18.17 5.45
C ALA A 7 0.88 -19.65 5.35
N SER A 8 -0.18 -20.06 6.07
CA SER A 8 -0.68 -21.44 6.04
C SER A 8 -1.34 -21.79 4.70
N VAL A 9 -1.41 -23.08 4.34
CA VAL A 9 -2.17 -23.56 3.17
C VAL A 9 -3.63 -23.07 3.18
N PRO A 10 -4.42 -23.25 4.26
CA PRO A 10 -5.79 -22.73 4.30
C PRO A 10 -5.85 -21.20 4.24
N GLY A 11 -4.90 -20.51 4.87
CA GLY A 11 -4.79 -19.05 4.78
C GLY A 11 -4.57 -18.56 3.35
N ARG A 12 -3.72 -19.25 2.58
CA ARG A 12 -3.46 -18.93 1.17
C ARG A 12 -4.62 -19.24 0.24
N LEU A 13 -5.36 -20.33 0.48
CA LEU A 13 -6.58 -20.62 -0.26
C LEU A 13 -7.63 -19.53 -0.02
N LEU A 14 -7.81 -19.10 1.22
CA LEU A 14 -8.69 -17.97 1.53
C LEU A 14 -8.23 -16.68 0.83
N LEU A 15 -6.93 -16.37 0.84
CA LEU A 15 -6.39 -15.23 0.11
C LEU A 15 -6.67 -15.32 -1.40
N ALA A 16 -6.52 -16.50 -2.00
CA ALA A 16 -6.79 -16.70 -3.43
C ALA A 16 -8.27 -16.51 -3.75
N VAL A 17 -9.18 -17.02 -2.91
CA VAL A 17 -10.64 -16.79 -3.06
C VAL A 17 -10.98 -15.30 -2.94
N LEU A 18 -10.42 -14.62 -1.95
CA LEU A 18 -10.59 -13.17 -1.79
C LEU A 18 -10.01 -12.40 -2.99
N ALA A 19 -8.85 -12.81 -3.50
CA ALA A 19 -8.23 -12.21 -4.68
C ALA A 19 -9.16 -12.32 -5.89
N VAL A 20 -9.72 -13.51 -6.15
CA VAL A 20 -10.69 -13.71 -7.25
C VAL A 20 -11.93 -12.83 -7.04
N ALA A 21 -12.49 -12.79 -5.84
CA ALA A 21 -13.63 -11.92 -5.53
C ALA A 21 -13.33 -10.44 -5.81
N CYS A 22 -12.16 -9.95 -5.37
CA CYS A 22 -11.69 -8.59 -5.65
C CYS A 22 -11.53 -8.33 -7.14
N LEU A 23 -10.92 -9.25 -7.90
CA LEU A 23 -10.73 -9.11 -9.34
C LEU A 23 -12.07 -9.13 -10.11
N THR A 24 -13.02 -9.98 -9.71
CA THR A 24 -14.36 -9.99 -10.30
C THR A 24 -15.14 -8.71 -9.99
N GLY A 25 -15.04 -8.21 -8.75
CA GLY A 25 -15.64 -6.95 -8.35
C GLY A 25 -15.01 -5.78 -9.10
N ALA A 26 -13.68 -5.78 -9.27
CA ALA A 26 -12.95 -4.79 -10.04
C ALA A 26 -13.42 -4.77 -11.50
N TRP A 27 -13.52 -5.93 -12.16
CA TRP A 27 -13.98 -6.02 -13.53
C TRP A 27 -15.41 -5.49 -13.70
N HIS A 28 -16.34 -5.88 -12.83
CA HIS A 28 -17.73 -5.41 -12.88
C HIS A 28 -17.85 -3.90 -12.65
N LEU A 29 -17.17 -3.37 -11.63
CA LEU A 29 -17.16 -1.93 -11.35
C LEU A 29 -16.48 -1.14 -12.46
N MET A 30 -15.41 -1.66 -13.05
CA MET A 30 -14.71 -1.02 -14.16
C MET A 30 -15.61 -0.96 -15.40
N ALA A 31 -16.23 -2.09 -15.78
CA ALA A 31 -17.11 -2.16 -16.94
C ALA A 31 -18.31 -1.22 -16.81
N THR A 32 -18.97 -1.23 -15.65
CA THR A 32 -20.13 -0.35 -15.38
C THR A 32 -19.72 1.12 -15.26
N GLY A 33 -18.58 1.41 -14.65
CA GLY A 33 -18.03 2.75 -14.52
C GLY A 33 -17.64 3.36 -15.87
N LEU A 34 -16.87 2.64 -16.69
CA LEU A 34 -16.51 3.06 -18.05
C LEU A 34 -17.72 3.24 -18.95
N ASN A 35 -18.78 2.43 -18.74
CA ASN A 35 -20.02 2.62 -19.49
C ASN A 35 -20.73 3.93 -19.14
N GLN A 36 -20.82 4.25 -17.85
CA GLN A 36 -21.42 5.51 -17.39
C GLN A 36 -20.60 6.73 -17.78
N LEU A 37 -19.27 6.62 -17.76
CA LEU A 37 -18.36 7.66 -18.24
C LEU A 37 -18.65 7.99 -19.71
N ALA A 38 -18.66 6.97 -20.55
CA ALA A 38 -18.95 7.12 -21.97
C ALA A 38 -20.33 7.76 -22.21
N GLN A 39 -21.36 7.27 -21.52
CA GLN A 39 -22.71 7.82 -21.63
C GLN A 39 -22.76 9.30 -21.23
N ALA A 40 -22.05 9.69 -20.17
CA ALA A 40 -22.01 11.08 -19.74
C ALA A 40 -21.31 12.00 -20.75
N ARG A 41 -20.17 11.56 -21.30
CA ARG A 41 -19.45 12.29 -22.35
C ARG A 41 -20.27 12.43 -23.63
N GLN A 42 -20.97 11.37 -24.04
CA GLN A 42 -21.88 11.43 -25.20
C GLN A 42 -23.04 12.42 -24.95
N MET A 43 -23.56 12.49 -23.73
CA MET A 43 -24.60 13.47 -23.38
C MET A 43 -24.11 14.92 -23.48
N GLU A 44 -22.85 15.19 -23.10
CA GLU A 44 -22.25 16.53 -23.22
C GLU A 44 -22.04 16.95 -24.68
N ARG A 45 -21.81 15.98 -25.57
CA ARG A 45 -21.64 16.20 -27.01
C ARG A 45 -22.95 16.41 -27.77
N MET A 46 -24.12 16.14 -27.16
CA MET A 46 -25.40 16.27 -27.83
C MET A 46 -26.00 17.67 -27.71
N PRO A 47 -26.32 18.35 -28.83
CA PRO A 47 -27.09 19.59 -28.77
C PRO A 47 -28.51 19.33 -28.24
N GLN A 48 -29.13 20.35 -27.66
CA GLN A 48 -30.57 20.31 -27.38
C GLN A 48 -31.31 20.59 -28.68
N THR A 49 -31.80 19.52 -29.31
CA THR A 49 -32.42 19.58 -30.64
C THR A 49 -33.87 20.04 -30.53
N PRO A 50 -34.30 21.05 -31.31
CA PRO A 50 -35.71 21.41 -31.41
C PRO A 50 -36.54 20.30 -32.07
N VAL A 51 -37.80 20.15 -31.68
CA VAL A 51 -38.71 19.12 -32.23
C VAL A 51 -38.84 19.21 -33.76
N ALA A 52 -38.84 20.42 -34.32
CA ALA A 52 -38.91 20.63 -35.78
C ALA A 52 -37.64 20.21 -36.56
N ALA A 53 -36.54 19.92 -35.86
CA ALA A 53 -35.27 19.46 -36.44
C ALA A 53 -35.11 17.92 -36.34
N LEU A 54 -36.12 17.21 -35.85
CA LEU A 54 -36.07 15.76 -35.71
C LEU A 54 -36.13 15.05 -37.06
N VAL A 55 -35.11 14.25 -37.33
CA VAL A 55 -35.07 13.29 -38.45
C VAL A 55 -34.70 11.92 -37.88
N LYS A 56 -34.48 10.90 -38.71
CA LYS A 56 -34.14 9.56 -38.22
C LYS A 56 -32.84 9.58 -37.41
N GLY A 57 -32.89 9.17 -36.14
CA GLY A 57 -31.70 9.05 -35.31
C GLY A 57 -31.95 9.27 -33.82
N PRO A 58 -30.92 9.14 -32.97
CA PRO A 58 -31.01 9.48 -31.55
C PRO A 58 -30.92 11.00 -31.35
N TYR A 59 -31.75 11.56 -30.47
CA TYR A 59 -31.79 13.00 -30.17
C TYR A 59 -31.96 13.27 -28.67
N ALA A 60 -31.49 14.43 -28.23
CA ALA A 60 -31.78 15.00 -26.93
C ALA A 60 -32.71 16.21 -27.11
N ILE A 61 -33.97 16.07 -26.72
CA ILE A 61 -34.98 17.12 -26.87
C ILE A 61 -35.44 17.63 -25.50
N SER A 62 -35.98 18.85 -25.46
CA SER A 62 -36.55 19.47 -24.26
C SER A 62 -37.93 20.03 -24.61
N GLY A 63 -38.94 19.79 -23.78
CA GLY A 63 -40.27 20.31 -24.02
C GLY A 63 -41.20 20.13 -22.84
N GLN A 64 -42.41 20.69 -22.95
CA GLN A 64 -43.49 20.50 -22.00
C GLN A 64 -44.31 19.26 -22.35
N VAL A 65 -44.64 18.47 -21.34
CA VAL A 65 -45.55 17.32 -21.48
C VAL A 65 -46.95 17.86 -21.75
N LYS A 66 -47.53 17.50 -22.89
CA LYS A 66 -48.90 17.86 -23.25
C LYS A 66 -49.84 16.72 -22.90
N THR A 67 -51.08 17.07 -22.59
CA THR A 67 -52.16 16.11 -22.30
C THR A 67 -52.43 15.24 -23.51
N GLY A 68 -52.34 13.91 -23.34
CA GLY A 68 -52.74 12.93 -24.34
C GLY A 68 -54.25 12.65 -24.33
N ARG A 69 -54.69 11.67 -25.14
CA ARG A 69 -56.08 11.18 -25.11
C ARG A 69 -56.40 10.37 -23.85
N GLU A 70 -55.38 9.76 -23.24
CA GLU A 70 -55.47 8.97 -22.02
C GLU A 70 -54.46 9.53 -21.00
N ASN A 71 -54.84 9.54 -19.72
CA ASN A 71 -53.96 9.88 -18.60
C ASN A 71 -54.05 8.79 -17.55
N LEU A 72 -52.93 8.51 -16.88
CA LEU A 72 -52.90 7.68 -15.68
C LEU A 72 -53.34 8.49 -14.47
N THR A 73 -53.95 7.83 -13.50
CA THR A 73 -54.21 8.40 -12.17
C THR A 73 -53.19 7.86 -11.19
N THR A 74 -52.45 8.74 -10.51
CA THR A 74 -51.46 8.33 -9.51
C THR A 74 -52.14 7.61 -8.33
N PRO A 75 -51.58 6.50 -7.82
CA PRO A 75 -52.27 5.67 -6.81
C PRO A 75 -52.57 6.34 -5.46
N TYR A 76 -51.74 7.28 -5.02
CA TYR A 76 -51.81 7.91 -3.68
C TYR A 76 -52.26 9.37 -3.74
N SER A 77 -51.76 10.16 -4.70
CA SER A 77 -52.15 11.57 -4.85
C SER A 77 -53.37 11.80 -5.75
N ALA A 78 -53.86 10.77 -6.45
CA ALA A 78 -54.97 10.85 -7.41
C ALA A 78 -54.81 11.97 -8.47
N SER A 79 -53.56 12.28 -8.81
CA SER A 79 -53.19 13.29 -9.80
C SER A 79 -53.10 12.68 -11.20
N SER A 80 -53.34 13.50 -12.23
CA SER A 80 -53.16 13.09 -13.63
C SER A 80 -51.68 13.00 -13.99
N ALA A 81 -51.26 11.89 -14.58
CA ALA A 81 -49.87 11.64 -14.96
C ALA A 81 -49.77 10.84 -16.26
N VAL A 82 -48.64 10.96 -16.97
CA VAL A 82 -48.31 10.11 -18.13
C VAL A 82 -47.35 8.98 -17.76
N TYR A 83 -46.67 9.14 -16.63
CA TYR A 83 -45.83 8.11 -16.03
C TYR A 83 -45.90 8.25 -14.51
N VAL A 84 -45.95 7.13 -13.79
CA VAL A 84 -45.88 7.10 -12.34
C VAL A 84 -45.08 5.91 -11.86
N ARG A 85 -44.13 6.18 -10.95
CA ARG A 85 -43.49 5.18 -10.11
C ARG A 85 -43.89 5.43 -8.68
N TYR A 86 -44.38 4.42 -7.99
CA TYR A 86 -44.83 4.53 -6.60
C TYR A 86 -44.21 3.45 -5.72
N ARG A 87 -44.07 3.77 -4.44
CA ARG A 87 -43.51 2.86 -3.44
C ARG A 87 -44.23 3.06 -2.10
N LEU A 88 -44.71 1.96 -1.53
CA LEU A 88 -45.17 1.85 -0.16
C LEU A 88 -44.09 1.16 0.69
N GLN A 89 -43.63 1.85 1.72
CA GLN A 89 -42.69 1.31 2.68
C GLN A 89 -43.29 1.25 4.08
N GLU A 90 -42.78 0.37 4.92
CA GLU A 90 -43.10 0.28 6.33
C GLU A 90 -41.83 0.40 7.17
N GLU A 91 -41.84 1.33 8.12
CA GLU A 91 -40.81 1.51 9.13
C GLU A 91 -41.04 0.51 10.28
N TYR A 92 -40.04 -0.32 10.57
CA TYR A 92 -40.07 -1.29 11.67
C TYR A 92 -38.78 -1.18 12.47
N ARG A 93 -38.79 -1.64 13.72
CA ARG A 93 -37.56 -1.78 14.52
C ARG A 93 -37.02 -3.19 14.36
N ASP A 94 -35.72 -3.30 14.09
CA ASP A 94 -35.04 -4.60 14.13
C ASP A 94 -34.79 -5.06 15.58
N ALA A 95 -34.17 -6.24 15.72
CA ALA A 95 -33.89 -6.84 17.03
C ALA A 95 -32.94 -5.98 17.90
N ASP A 96 -32.16 -5.10 17.28
CA ASP A 96 -31.23 -4.19 17.94
C ASP A 96 -31.88 -2.82 18.27
N GLY A 97 -33.17 -2.66 17.94
CA GLY A 97 -33.94 -1.45 18.19
C GLY A 97 -33.72 -0.33 17.17
N GLU A 98 -32.96 -0.58 16.10
CA GLU A 98 -32.72 0.36 15.00
C GLU A 98 -33.93 0.40 14.05
N ARG A 99 -34.26 1.61 13.58
CA ARG A 99 -35.36 1.83 12.62
C ARG A 99 -34.90 1.45 11.22
N ARG A 100 -35.59 0.50 10.59
CA ARG A 100 -35.39 0.09 9.20
C ARG A 100 -36.67 0.26 8.41
N THR A 101 -36.55 0.36 7.09
CA THR A 101 -37.71 0.38 6.19
C THR A 101 -37.72 -0.87 5.31
N ARG A 102 -38.88 -1.51 5.17
CA ARG A 102 -39.12 -2.57 4.18
C ARG A 102 -40.11 -2.08 3.12
N THR A 103 -40.00 -2.58 1.90
CA THR A 103 -40.94 -2.22 0.82
C THR A 103 -42.09 -3.21 0.86
N LEU A 104 -43.31 -2.72 1.05
CA LEU A 104 -44.52 -3.53 1.02
C LEU A 104 -45.06 -3.67 -0.41
N GLU A 105 -45.00 -2.58 -1.16
CA GLU A 105 -45.55 -2.51 -2.52
C GLU A 105 -44.72 -1.52 -3.34
N ALA A 106 -44.53 -1.82 -4.62
CA ALA A 106 -43.94 -0.91 -5.58
C ALA A 106 -44.47 -1.22 -6.97
N GLY A 107 -44.75 -0.19 -7.75
CA GLY A 107 -45.23 -0.33 -9.11
C GLY A 107 -44.76 0.82 -10.00
N GLU A 108 -44.84 0.57 -11.30
CA GLU A 108 -44.43 1.51 -12.34
C GLU A 108 -45.41 1.36 -13.50
N GLN A 109 -45.95 2.48 -13.95
CA GLN A 109 -46.89 2.56 -15.07
C GLN A 109 -46.51 3.76 -15.94
N GLY A 110 -46.65 3.60 -17.25
CA GLY A 110 -46.32 4.63 -18.22
C GLY A 110 -47.11 4.41 -19.50
N ILE A 111 -47.59 5.51 -20.07
CA ILE A 111 -48.34 5.52 -21.32
C ILE A 111 -47.65 6.44 -22.33
N PRO A 112 -47.92 6.29 -23.64
CA PRO A 112 -47.45 7.24 -24.64
C PRO A 112 -47.96 8.66 -24.34
N PHE A 113 -47.11 9.66 -24.55
CA PHE A 113 -47.45 11.06 -24.30
C PHE A 113 -46.88 11.99 -25.37
N LEU A 114 -47.39 13.20 -25.43
CA LEU A 114 -46.89 14.22 -26.36
C LEU A 114 -45.91 15.14 -25.63
N LEU A 115 -44.78 15.40 -26.25
CA LEU A 115 -43.81 16.40 -25.80
C LEU A 115 -43.77 17.53 -26.82
N GLY A 116 -43.89 18.77 -26.38
CA GLY A 116 -43.84 19.93 -27.29
C GLY A 116 -42.92 21.03 -26.82
N ASP A 117 -42.26 21.66 -27.78
CA ASP A 117 -41.52 22.91 -27.61
C ASP A 117 -42.19 24.03 -28.43
N ASP A 118 -41.50 25.15 -28.61
CA ASP A 118 -41.91 26.28 -29.44
C ASP A 118 -41.91 25.96 -30.95
N THR A 119 -41.26 24.87 -31.34
CA THR A 119 -41.09 24.48 -32.75
C THR A 119 -42.08 23.41 -33.21
N GLY A 120 -42.62 22.58 -32.30
CA GLY A 120 -43.56 21.53 -32.65
C GLY A 120 -43.93 20.59 -31.50
N THR A 121 -44.54 19.45 -31.84
CA THR A 121 -44.90 18.38 -30.89
C THR A 121 -44.51 17.02 -31.45
N VAL A 122 -43.97 16.15 -30.61
CA VAL A 122 -43.61 14.77 -30.95
C VAL A 122 -44.20 13.78 -29.95
N ALA A 123 -44.59 12.60 -30.44
CA ALA A 123 -45.05 11.52 -29.58
C ALA A 123 -43.86 10.80 -28.94
N ILE A 124 -43.91 10.57 -27.62
CA ILE A 124 -42.94 9.78 -26.87
C ILE A 124 -43.59 8.44 -26.54
N ALA A 125 -43.00 7.35 -27.05
CA ALA A 125 -43.48 5.99 -26.85
C ALA A 125 -42.51 5.24 -25.91
N PRO A 126 -42.81 5.17 -24.60
CA PRO A 126 -41.91 4.51 -23.63
C PRO A 126 -41.87 2.98 -23.77
N GLY A 127 -42.80 2.38 -24.52
CA GLY A 127 -42.86 0.93 -24.73
C GLY A 127 -43.24 0.17 -23.45
N GLN A 128 -43.07 -1.16 -23.47
CA GLN A 128 -43.43 -2.02 -22.33
C GLN A 128 -42.31 -2.12 -21.26
N GLN A 129 -41.06 -1.83 -21.63
CA GLN A 129 -39.89 -1.97 -20.76
C GLN A 129 -39.56 -0.66 -20.04
N LEU A 130 -40.50 -0.14 -19.24
CA LEU A 130 -40.36 1.14 -18.54
C LEU A 130 -39.09 1.23 -17.68
N ARG A 131 -38.69 0.11 -17.06
CA ARG A 131 -37.48 0.00 -16.23
C ARG A 131 -36.16 0.18 -16.99
N ALA A 132 -36.16 0.02 -18.31
CA ALA A 132 -34.97 0.25 -19.13
C ALA A 132 -34.71 1.75 -19.32
N ILE A 133 -35.72 2.60 -19.12
CA ILE A 133 -35.64 4.05 -19.23
C ILE A 133 -35.23 4.64 -17.88
N ASN A 134 -34.25 5.53 -17.89
CA ASN A 134 -33.86 6.26 -16.69
C ASN A 134 -34.82 7.43 -16.46
N TRP A 135 -35.79 7.24 -15.56
CA TRP A 135 -36.73 8.28 -15.13
C TRP A 135 -36.15 9.10 -13.97
N ASN A 136 -35.66 10.28 -14.27
CA ASN A 136 -35.07 11.20 -13.31
C ASN A 136 -36.06 12.35 -12.99
N LEU A 137 -37.06 11.99 -12.20
CA LEU A 137 -38.15 12.87 -11.79
C LEU A 137 -37.99 13.27 -10.32
N SER A 138 -38.44 14.48 -9.98
CA SER A 138 -38.62 14.88 -8.59
C SER A 138 -39.75 14.06 -7.96
N ARG A 139 -39.67 13.87 -6.63
CA ARG A 139 -40.73 13.21 -5.88
C ARG A 139 -41.95 14.14 -5.84
N THR A 140 -43.07 13.71 -6.43
CA THR A 140 -44.29 14.51 -6.55
C THR A 140 -45.20 14.35 -5.34
N TYR A 141 -45.16 13.19 -4.67
CA TYR A 141 -45.94 12.94 -3.46
C TYR A 141 -45.12 12.22 -2.40
N HIS A 142 -45.30 12.63 -1.16
CA HIS A 142 -44.74 11.95 0.00
C HIS A 142 -45.63 12.14 1.22
N ARG A 143 -46.07 11.05 1.83
CA ARG A 143 -46.86 11.08 3.06
C ARG A 143 -46.47 9.92 3.97
N GLN A 144 -46.31 10.19 5.26
CA GLN A 144 -46.15 9.15 6.27
C GLN A 144 -47.44 9.06 7.10
N THR A 145 -47.91 7.85 7.38
CA THR A 145 -49.10 7.59 8.21
C THR A 145 -48.81 6.39 9.10
N GLY A 146 -48.57 6.66 10.38
CA GLY A 146 -48.01 5.67 11.31
C GLY A 146 -46.64 5.19 10.84
N ALA A 147 -46.47 3.87 10.78
CA ALA A 147 -45.27 3.22 10.25
C ALA A 147 -45.19 3.22 8.71
N ARG A 148 -46.26 3.56 7.98
CA ARG A 148 -46.31 3.44 6.52
C ARG A 148 -45.88 4.74 5.83
N ILE A 149 -45.06 4.63 4.81
CA ILE A 149 -44.50 5.72 4.03
C ILE A 149 -44.91 5.52 2.57
N TYR A 150 -45.69 6.46 2.06
CA TYR A 150 -46.17 6.51 0.68
C TYR A 150 -45.32 7.51 -0.09
N SER A 151 -44.73 7.09 -1.22
CA SER A 151 -43.93 7.97 -2.08
C SER A 151 -44.26 7.76 -3.54
N GLU A 152 -44.37 8.85 -4.29
CA GLU A 152 -44.62 8.83 -5.74
C GLU A 152 -43.68 9.76 -6.49
N TRP A 153 -43.30 9.32 -7.69
CA TRP A 153 -42.59 10.08 -8.70
C TRP A 153 -43.44 10.00 -9.96
N ALA A 154 -44.17 11.08 -10.25
CA ALA A 154 -45.05 11.15 -11.40
C ALA A 154 -44.55 12.20 -12.40
N LEU A 155 -44.78 11.94 -13.69
CA LEU A 155 -44.62 12.92 -14.75
C LEU A 155 -46.01 13.44 -15.11
N GLN A 156 -46.24 14.73 -14.87
CA GLN A 156 -47.55 15.35 -15.01
C GLN A 156 -47.64 16.19 -16.29
N PRO A 157 -48.83 16.31 -16.91
CA PRO A 157 -49.04 17.28 -17.98
C PRO A 157 -48.69 18.70 -17.51
N GLY A 158 -47.91 19.44 -18.31
CA GLY A 158 -47.35 20.74 -17.99
C GLY A 158 -45.89 20.71 -17.53
N ASP A 159 -45.38 19.55 -17.09
CA ASP A 159 -43.99 19.42 -16.67
C ASP A 159 -43.03 19.64 -17.85
N THR A 160 -41.97 20.41 -17.65
CA THR A 160 -40.88 20.52 -18.63
C THR A 160 -39.88 19.39 -18.39
N VAL A 161 -39.66 18.57 -19.42
CA VAL A 161 -38.72 17.44 -19.35
C VAL A 161 -37.80 17.38 -20.55
N ARG A 162 -36.67 16.73 -20.34
CA ARG A 162 -35.68 16.38 -21.36
C ARG A 162 -35.74 14.89 -21.64
N VAL A 163 -35.73 14.54 -22.92
CA VAL A 163 -35.82 13.16 -23.38
C VAL A 163 -34.62 12.84 -24.26
N ILE A 164 -33.95 11.72 -23.99
CA ILE A 164 -32.99 11.10 -24.90
C ILE A 164 -33.63 9.84 -25.45
N GLY A 165 -33.88 9.83 -26.76
CA GLY A 165 -34.55 8.74 -27.45
C GLY A 165 -34.25 8.74 -28.95
N GLN A 166 -34.64 7.67 -29.63
CA GLN A 166 -34.50 7.49 -31.06
C GLN A 166 -35.79 7.90 -31.77
N TYR A 167 -35.72 8.91 -32.63
CA TYR A 167 -36.84 9.33 -33.44
C TYR A 167 -36.98 8.46 -34.69
N HIS A 168 -38.21 7.99 -34.93
CA HIS A 168 -38.58 7.20 -36.09
C HIS A 168 -39.57 8.00 -36.96
N PRO A 169 -39.14 8.50 -38.14
CA PRO A 169 -40.00 9.34 -38.98
C PRO A 169 -41.26 8.60 -39.47
N ASP A 170 -41.16 7.29 -39.75
CA ASP A 170 -42.29 6.48 -40.25
C ASP A 170 -43.48 6.43 -39.30
N ARG A 171 -43.21 6.51 -37.99
CA ARG A 171 -44.22 6.48 -36.92
C ARG A 171 -44.43 7.83 -36.25
N GLN A 172 -43.62 8.83 -36.61
CA GLN A 172 -43.58 10.16 -35.99
C GLN A 172 -43.48 10.13 -34.46
N GLN A 173 -42.75 9.16 -33.92
CA GLN A 173 -42.59 8.97 -32.48
C GLN A 173 -41.13 8.72 -32.10
N MET A 174 -40.81 9.05 -30.86
CA MET A 174 -39.54 8.75 -30.22
C MET A 174 -39.66 7.50 -29.36
N GLU A 175 -38.78 6.55 -29.62
CA GLU A 175 -38.68 5.26 -28.91
C GLU A 175 -37.35 5.21 -28.12
N PHE A 176 -37.22 4.28 -27.18
CA PHE A 176 -36.03 4.18 -26.31
C PHE A 176 -35.14 2.97 -26.60
N SER A 177 -35.46 2.19 -27.64
CA SER A 177 -34.63 1.07 -28.11
C SER A 177 -33.47 1.56 -28.99
N GLY A 178 -32.41 0.77 -29.11
CA GLY A 178 -31.32 1.01 -30.07
C GLY A 178 -30.28 2.07 -29.66
N LEU A 179 -30.47 2.76 -28.54
CA LEU A 179 -29.56 3.81 -28.05
C LEU A 179 -28.17 3.31 -27.65
N ASP A 180 -28.05 2.03 -27.25
CA ASP A 180 -26.77 1.43 -26.86
C ASP A 180 -25.74 1.43 -27.99
N ALA A 181 -26.18 1.34 -29.25
CA ALA A 181 -25.30 1.43 -30.42
C ALA A 181 -24.56 2.77 -30.52
N PHE A 182 -25.15 3.82 -29.94
CA PHE A 182 -24.58 5.17 -29.89
C PHE A 182 -24.00 5.50 -28.52
N THR A 183 -23.92 4.52 -27.61
CA THR A 183 -23.49 4.73 -26.22
C THR A 183 -24.32 5.78 -25.49
N LEU A 184 -25.62 5.85 -25.79
CA LEU A 184 -26.56 6.79 -25.20
C LEU A 184 -27.48 6.10 -24.20
N PRO A 185 -27.83 6.77 -23.09
CA PRO A 185 -28.84 6.23 -22.19
C PRO A 185 -30.26 6.60 -22.65
N ALA A 186 -31.20 5.67 -22.50
CA ALA A 186 -32.62 6.01 -22.46
C ALA A 186 -32.90 6.88 -21.24
N LEU A 187 -33.35 8.12 -21.44
CA LEU A 187 -33.49 9.11 -20.37
C LEU A 187 -34.77 9.92 -20.53
N VAL A 188 -35.51 10.09 -19.43
CA VAL A 188 -36.54 11.12 -19.27
C VAL A 188 -36.27 11.84 -17.95
N SER A 189 -35.98 13.14 -18.01
CA SER A 189 -35.49 13.89 -16.86
C SER A 189 -36.14 15.27 -16.74
N ALA A 190 -36.62 15.60 -15.53
CA ALA A 190 -37.03 16.97 -15.18
C ALA A 190 -35.82 17.91 -14.98
N ARG A 191 -34.63 17.35 -14.70
CA ARG A 191 -33.37 18.09 -14.51
C ARG A 191 -32.69 18.43 -15.85
N HIS A 192 -31.82 19.45 -15.84
CA HIS A 192 -30.98 19.80 -17.00
C HIS A 192 -30.06 18.64 -17.42
N LEU A 193 -29.73 18.59 -18.72
CA LEU A 193 -28.89 17.53 -19.29
C LEU A 193 -27.50 17.50 -18.61
N ALA A 194 -26.89 18.66 -18.37
CA ALA A 194 -25.62 18.80 -17.69
C ALA A 194 -25.63 18.28 -16.23
N ALA A 195 -26.76 18.43 -15.51
CA ALA A 195 -26.88 17.85 -14.17
C ALA A 195 -26.93 16.31 -14.21
N ASN A 196 -27.52 15.74 -15.26
CA ASN A 196 -27.55 14.30 -15.47
C ASN A 196 -26.19 13.73 -15.89
N SER A 197 -25.47 14.42 -16.79
CA SER A 197 -24.11 14.02 -17.18
C SER A 197 -23.18 14.08 -15.97
N GLY A 198 -23.22 15.17 -15.19
CA GLY A 198 -22.42 15.32 -13.97
C GLY A 198 -22.65 14.24 -12.92
N ASP A 199 -23.91 13.86 -12.63
CA ASP A 199 -24.21 12.74 -11.72
C ASP A 199 -23.63 11.41 -12.23
N ARG A 200 -23.71 11.17 -13.55
CA ARG A 200 -23.15 9.96 -14.17
C ARG A 200 -21.62 9.96 -14.17
N LEU A 201 -20.97 11.10 -14.43
CA LEU A 201 -19.53 11.25 -14.33
C LEU A 201 -19.04 10.97 -12.90
N PHE A 202 -19.71 11.51 -11.89
CA PHE A 202 -19.35 11.27 -10.49
C PHE A 202 -19.51 9.78 -10.11
N ALA A 203 -20.63 9.18 -10.54
CA ALA A 203 -20.89 7.77 -10.28
C ALA A 203 -19.90 6.86 -11.05
N ALA A 204 -19.51 7.24 -12.27
CA ALA A 204 -18.48 6.57 -13.05
C ALA A 204 -17.12 6.65 -12.34
N ALA A 205 -16.73 7.85 -11.90
CA ALA A 205 -15.49 8.08 -11.17
C ALA A 205 -15.37 7.23 -9.91
N ILE A 206 -16.41 7.16 -9.08
CA ILE A 206 -16.40 6.31 -7.87
C ILE A 206 -16.21 4.83 -8.25
N ARG A 207 -16.94 4.34 -9.25
CA ARG A 207 -16.85 2.94 -9.67
C ARG A 207 -15.49 2.61 -10.26
N ILE A 208 -14.95 3.46 -11.12
CA ILE A 208 -13.63 3.27 -11.72
C ILE A 208 -12.54 3.35 -10.65
N SER A 209 -12.62 4.32 -9.73
CA SER A 209 -11.68 4.44 -8.60
C SER A 209 -11.72 3.19 -7.71
N GLY A 210 -12.93 2.73 -7.35
CA GLY A 210 -13.12 1.51 -6.56
C GLY A 210 -12.64 0.26 -7.29
N ALA A 211 -12.87 0.18 -8.60
CA ALA A 211 -12.38 -0.91 -9.44
C ALA A 211 -10.86 -0.96 -9.51
N ALA A 212 -10.22 0.19 -9.70
CA ALA A 212 -8.79 0.33 -9.76
C ALA A 212 -8.14 -0.08 -8.42
N GLY A 213 -8.73 0.35 -7.30
CA GLY A 213 -8.32 -0.07 -5.95
C GLY A 213 -8.48 -1.58 -5.72
N LEU A 214 -9.61 -2.18 -6.11
CA LEU A 214 -9.85 -3.62 -6.00
C LEU A 214 -8.95 -4.45 -6.92
N LEU A 215 -8.62 -3.95 -8.11
CA LEU A 215 -7.67 -4.57 -9.02
C LEU A 215 -6.29 -4.65 -8.37
N ALA A 216 -5.81 -3.54 -7.81
CA ALA A 216 -4.54 -3.48 -7.11
C ALA A 216 -4.51 -4.45 -5.91
N LEU A 217 -5.58 -4.46 -5.11
CA LEU A 217 -5.72 -5.36 -3.98
C LEU A 217 -5.76 -6.83 -4.43
N GLY A 218 -6.58 -7.17 -5.42
CA GLY A 218 -6.73 -8.53 -5.92
C GLY A 218 -5.42 -9.11 -6.46
N LEU A 219 -4.69 -8.34 -7.27
CA LEU A 219 -3.37 -8.73 -7.78
C LEU A 219 -2.36 -8.94 -6.66
N ALA A 220 -2.32 -8.03 -5.69
CA ALA A 220 -1.45 -8.14 -4.53
C ALA A 220 -1.74 -9.38 -3.67
N LEU A 221 -3.01 -9.67 -3.40
CA LEU A 221 -3.43 -10.87 -2.67
C LEU A 221 -3.04 -12.14 -3.44
N LEU A 222 -3.18 -12.13 -4.76
CA LEU A 222 -2.80 -13.25 -5.63
C LEU A 222 -1.27 -13.47 -5.62
N LEU A 223 -0.48 -12.41 -5.75
CA LEU A 223 0.99 -12.49 -5.64
C LEU A 223 1.43 -13.01 -4.27
N THR A 224 0.74 -12.57 -3.21
CA THR A 224 0.99 -13.05 -1.85
C THR A 224 0.65 -14.54 -1.71
N ALA A 225 -0.48 -14.99 -2.26
CA ALA A 225 -0.88 -16.39 -2.28
C ALA A 225 0.11 -17.27 -3.08
N ALA A 226 0.66 -16.72 -4.17
CA ALA A 226 1.67 -17.34 -5.04
C ALA A 226 3.10 -17.36 -4.45
N LYS A 227 3.29 -16.91 -3.21
CA LYS A 227 4.61 -16.82 -2.54
C LYS A 227 5.62 -15.86 -3.21
N VAL A 228 5.14 -14.84 -3.93
CA VAL A 228 6.02 -13.79 -4.44
C VAL A 228 6.41 -12.86 -3.29
N HIS A 229 7.57 -13.14 -2.68
CA HIS A 229 8.05 -12.40 -1.50
C HIS A 229 9.20 -11.44 -1.81
N ARG A 230 9.76 -11.51 -3.03
CA ARG A 230 10.80 -10.58 -3.48
C ARG A 230 10.13 -9.25 -3.80
N PHE A 231 10.42 -8.25 -2.97
CA PHE A 231 9.78 -6.94 -3.02
C PHE A 231 9.79 -6.33 -4.43
N TRP A 232 10.91 -6.40 -5.13
CA TRP A 232 11.03 -5.86 -6.48
C TRP A 232 10.20 -6.59 -7.54
N VAL A 233 10.14 -7.92 -7.47
CA VAL A 233 9.27 -8.71 -8.37
C VAL A 233 7.81 -8.37 -8.10
N TYR A 234 7.44 -8.25 -6.83
CA TYR A 234 6.10 -7.86 -6.41
C TYR A 234 5.71 -6.47 -6.95
N VAL A 235 6.56 -5.46 -6.73
CA VAL A 235 6.34 -4.07 -7.19
C VAL A 235 6.28 -3.95 -8.71
N LEU A 236 7.22 -4.58 -9.42
CA LEU A 236 7.28 -4.55 -10.88
C LEU A 236 6.04 -5.22 -11.49
N THR A 237 5.70 -6.41 -11.03
CA THR A 237 4.56 -7.17 -11.54
C THR A 237 3.26 -6.41 -11.31
N LEU A 238 3.07 -5.88 -10.10
CA LEU A 238 1.88 -5.10 -9.77
C LEU A 238 1.77 -3.84 -10.65
N SER A 239 2.87 -3.10 -10.82
CA SER A 239 2.87 -1.88 -11.65
C SER A 239 2.58 -2.20 -13.12
N VAL A 240 3.28 -3.16 -13.71
CA VAL A 240 3.12 -3.52 -15.12
C VAL A 240 1.70 -4.02 -15.40
N VAL A 241 1.16 -4.89 -14.55
CA VAL A 241 -0.17 -5.47 -14.77
C VAL A 241 -1.27 -4.42 -14.58
N ILE A 242 -1.20 -3.59 -13.53
CA ILE A 242 -2.21 -2.54 -13.31
C ILE A 242 -2.15 -1.49 -14.42
N THR A 243 -0.96 -0.96 -14.73
CA THR A 243 -0.82 0.05 -15.77
C THR A 243 -1.26 -0.51 -17.12
N GLY A 244 -0.84 -1.73 -17.49
CA GLY A 244 -1.25 -2.36 -18.75
C GLY A 244 -2.75 -2.62 -18.84
N THR A 245 -3.40 -3.07 -17.77
CA THR A 245 -4.85 -3.31 -17.75
C THR A 245 -5.66 -2.01 -17.84
N LEU A 246 -5.29 -0.97 -17.09
CA LEU A 246 -5.96 0.33 -17.20
C LEU A 246 -5.77 0.97 -18.57
N TRP A 247 -4.57 0.84 -19.15
CA TRP A 247 -4.28 1.34 -20.49
C TRP A 247 -5.12 0.64 -21.56
N THR A 248 -5.13 -0.69 -21.56
CA THR A 248 -5.87 -1.47 -22.55
C THR A 248 -7.37 -1.20 -22.47
N LEU A 249 -7.94 -1.16 -21.26
CA LEU A 249 -9.37 -0.85 -21.07
C LEU A 249 -9.71 0.59 -21.46
N GLY A 250 -8.88 1.56 -21.09
CA GLY A 250 -9.09 2.98 -21.43
C GLY A 250 -9.06 3.25 -22.93
N ILE A 251 -8.06 2.71 -23.64
CA ILE A 251 -7.93 2.86 -25.09
C ILE A 251 -9.07 2.15 -25.82
N ALA A 252 -9.40 0.91 -25.42
CA ALA A 252 -10.50 0.17 -26.02
C ALA A 252 -11.83 0.92 -25.87
N ARG A 253 -12.07 1.52 -24.70
CA ARG A 253 -13.29 2.29 -24.45
C ARG A 253 -13.33 3.59 -25.26
N LEU A 254 -12.23 4.32 -25.35
CA LEU A 254 -12.14 5.51 -26.21
C LEU A 254 -12.45 5.17 -27.67
N ASN A 255 -11.97 4.04 -28.17
CA ASN A 255 -12.25 3.61 -29.53
C ASN A 255 -13.75 3.39 -29.75
N GLN A 256 -14.40 2.73 -28.79
CA GLN A 256 -15.85 2.55 -28.81
C GLN A 256 -16.61 3.89 -28.73
N GLU A 257 -16.16 4.83 -27.88
CA GLU A 257 -16.77 6.15 -27.75
C GLU A 257 -16.68 6.96 -29.04
N TRP A 258 -15.50 6.99 -29.66
CA TRP A 258 -15.26 7.75 -30.90
C TRP A 258 -15.94 7.13 -32.12
N THR A 259 -16.06 5.80 -32.17
CA THR A 259 -16.85 5.13 -33.21
C THR A 259 -18.35 5.36 -33.05
N ALA A 260 -18.85 5.37 -31.81
CA ALA A 260 -20.27 5.64 -31.52
C ALA A 260 -20.68 7.08 -31.88
N ILE A 261 -19.85 8.09 -31.57
CA ILE A 261 -20.15 9.48 -31.94
C ILE A 261 -20.06 9.69 -33.45
N ALA A 262 -19.12 9.03 -34.15
CA ALA A 262 -19.05 9.05 -35.61
C ALA A 262 -20.34 8.50 -36.22
N ALA A 263 -20.82 7.35 -35.73
CA ALA A 263 -22.07 6.74 -36.19
C ALA A 263 -23.28 7.63 -35.91
N LEU A 264 -23.31 8.30 -34.75
CA LEU A 264 -24.37 9.26 -34.39
C LEU A 264 -24.39 10.43 -35.37
N TYR A 265 -23.22 11.00 -35.68
CA TYR A 265 -23.10 12.10 -36.63
C TYR A 265 -23.50 11.68 -38.05
N GLU A 266 -22.94 10.59 -38.57
CA GLU A 266 -23.23 10.07 -39.91
C GLU A 266 -24.71 9.81 -40.11
N THR A 267 -25.38 9.23 -39.09
CA THR A 267 -26.83 8.95 -39.15
C THR A 267 -27.64 10.22 -39.39
N ARG A 268 -27.27 11.33 -38.75
CA ARG A 268 -27.95 12.63 -38.94
C ARG A 268 -27.50 13.33 -40.22
N TYR A 269 -26.20 13.30 -40.53
CA TYR A 269 -25.63 13.95 -41.72
C TYR A 269 -26.20 13.36 -43.02
N GLN A 270 -26.39 12.05 -43.10
CA GLN A 270 -27.00 11.39 -44.28
C GLN A 270 -28.42 11.88 -44.57
N GLN A 271 -29.11 12.45 -43.58
CA GLN A 271 -30.45 13.00 -43.79
C GLN A 271 -30.41 14.34 -44.53
N LEU A 272 -29.29 15.07 -44.54
CA LEU A 272 -29.14 16.39 -45.20
C LEU A 272 -29.34 16.34 -46.73
N GLY A 273 -29.22 15.16 -47.35
CA GLY A 273 -29.40 14.99 -48.79
C GLY A 273 -30.87 14.94 -49.27
N THR A 274 -31.85 14.94 -48.36
CA THR A 274 -33.28 14.95 -48.75
C THR A 274 -33.74 16.33 -49.26
N PRO A 275 -34.47 16.43 -50.38
CA PRO A 275 -34.96 17.71 -50.88
C PRO A 275 -36.04 18.30 -49.95
N GLY A 276 -35.93 19.61 -49.64
CA GLY A 276 -36.91 20.34 -48.82
C GLY A 276 -36.66 20.29 -47.30
N ILE A 277 -35.43 20.05 -46.87
CA ILE A 277 -35.06 19.98 -45.46
C ILE A 277 -35.22 21.34 -44.76
N ASN A 278 -35.72 21.26 -43.53
CA ASN A 278 -35.83 22.40 -42.63
C ASN A 278 -34.42 22.90 -42.25
N PRO A 279 -34.10 24.20 -42.41
CA PRO A 279 -32.80 24.78 -42.01
C PRO A 279 -32.39 24.43 -40.57
N ARG A 280 -33.36 24.18 -39.67
CA ARG A 280 -33.07 23.76 -38.29
C ARG A 280 -32.37 22.40 -38.20
N VAL A 281 -32.54 21.51 -39.17
CA VAL A 281 -31.84 20.22 -39.25
C VAL A 281 -30.37 20.44 -39.58
N GLU A 282 -30.06 21.32 -40.52
CA GLU A 282 -28.68 21.71 -40.84
C GLU A 282 -28.00 22.37 -39.64
N ALA A 283 -28.71 23.27 -38.94
CA ALA A 283 -28.23 23.89 -37.71
C ALA A 283 -27.92 22.87 -36.61
N ASP A 284 -28.77 21.86 -36.42
CA ASP A 284 -28.56 20.80 -35.43
C ASP A 284 -27.32 19.94 -35.74
N VAL A 285 -27.15 19.52 -37.00
CA VAL A 285 -25.98 18.76 -37.43
C VAL A 285 -24.70 19.58 -37.28
N ALA A 286 -24.74 20.87 -37.61
CA ALA A 286 -23.62 21.79 -37.40
C ALA A 286 -23.28 21.99 -35.92
N ALA A 287 -24.29 22.15 -35.06
CA ALA A 287 -24.11 22.27 -33.61
C ALA A 287 -23.48 21.01 -33.02
N LEU A 288 -23.94 19.83 -33.45
CA LEU A 288 -23.34 18.55 -33.09
C LEU A 288 -21.88 18.48 -33.54
N HIS A 289 -21.56 18.85 -34.78
CA HIS A 289 -20.18 18.87 -35.28
C HIS A 289 -19.27 19.76 -34.42
N GLN A 290 -19.71 20.98 -34.10
CA GLN A 290 -18.95 21.90 -33.25
C GLN A 290 -18.75 21.37 -31.83
N LEU A 291 -19.76 20.75 -31.21
CA LEU A 291 -19.64 20.15 -29.88
C LEU A 291 -18.68 18.96 -29.87
N ILE A 292 -18.67 18.15 -30.93
CA ILE A 292 -17.70 17.05 -31.08
C ILE A 292 -16.28 17.61 -31.12
N GLN A 293 -16.03 18.65 -31.94
CA GLN A 293 -14.72 19.31 -32.03
C GLN A 293 -14.30 19.99 -30.71
N ARG A 294 -15.21 20.66 -30.00
CA ARG A 294 -14.90 21.24 -28.68
C ARG A 294 -14.53 20.19 -27.64
N SER A 295 -14.93 18.93 -27.84
CA SER A 295 -14.63 17.84 -26.90
C SER A 295 -13.28 17.14 -27.11
N THR A 296 -12.44 17.64 -28.04
CA THR A 296 -11.10 17.08 -28.36
C THR A 296 -9.95 17.77 -27.62
N ASP A 297 -10.13 18.12 -26.35
CA ASP A 297 -9.12 18.88 -25.60
C ASP A 297 -7.92 18.04 -25.13
N GLY A 298 -8.11 16.74 -24.90
CA GLY A 298 -7.07 15.82 -24.44
C GLY A 298 -6.13 15.37 -25.56
N TRP A 299 -4.85 15.17 -25.27
CA TRP A 299 -3.86 14.71 -26.27
C TRP A 299 -4.25 13.39 -26.93
N LEU A 300 -4.85 12.47 -26.16
CA LEU A 300 -5.26 11.15 -26.62
C LEU A 300 -6.58 11.19 -27.38
N ASP A 301 -7.50 12.06 -26.94
CA ASP A 301 -8.73 12.37 -27.66
C ASP A 301 -8.41 13.00 -29.02
N HIS A 302 -7.46 13.94 -29.09
CA HIS A 302 -7.02 14.54 -30.35
C HIS A 302 -6.37 13.52 -31.29
N TRP A 303 -5.58 12.58 -30.75
CA TRP A 303 -5.02 11.50 -31.55
C TRP A 303 -6.10 10.53 -32.07
N MET A 304 -7.07 10.15 -31.22
CA MET A 304 -8.17 9.28 -31.61
C MET A 304 -9.12 9.96 -32.60
N PHE A 305 -9.42 11.24 -32.41
CA PHE A 305 -10.24 12.04 -33.31
C PHE A 305 -9.69 11.99 -34.72
N ARG A 306 -8.40 12.33 -34.89
CA ARG A 306 -7.71 12.28 -36.19
C ARG A 306 -7.71 10.89 -36.82
N ARG A 307 -7.56 9.85 -36.00
CA ARG A 307 -7.47 8.47 -36.49
C ARG A 307 -8.82 7.84 -36.85
N VAL A 308 -9.87 8.14 -36.09
CA VAL A 308 -11.13 7.38 -36.11
C VAL A 308 -12.28 8.17 -36.73
N VAL A 309 -12.22 9.51 -36.68
CA VAL A 309 -13.41 10.36 -36.83
C VAL A 309 -13.24 11.51 -37.82
N GLU A 310 -12.05 12.09 -37.94
CA GLU A 310 -11.78 13.28 -38.78
C GLU A 310 -12.28 13.11 -40.23
N ASP A 311 -11.96 11.98 -40.88
CA ASP A 311 -12.41 11.68 -42.25
C ASP A 311 -13.92 11.34 -42.35
N ARG A 312 -14.59 11.13 -41.21
CA ARG A 312 -16.00 10.72 -41.11
C ARG A 312 -16.94 11.86 -40.70
N LEU A 313 -16.39 13.06 -40.48
CA LEU A 313 -17.11 14.26 -40.02
C LEU A 313 -17.05 15.37 -41.09
N PRO A 314 -17.70 15.22 -42.25
CA PRO A 314 -17.80 16.31 -43.21
C PRO A 314 -18.57 17.48 -42.58
N ALA A 315 -18.06 18.71 -42.70
CA ALA A 315 -18.76 19.90 -42.24
C ALA A 315 -19.99 20.17 -43.13
N PRO A 316 -21.17 20.49 -42.57
CA PRO A 316 -22.32 20.90 -43.35
C PRO A 316 -22.09 22.30 -43.94
N GLU A 317 -22.57 22.53 -45.17
CA GLU A 317 -22.61 23.86 -45.77
C GLU A 317 -23.75 24.66 -45.13
N LEU A 318 -23.47 25.85 -44.62
CA LEU A 318 -24.43 26.65 -43.85
C LEU A 318 -24.54 28.05 -44.44
N ASP A 319 -25.77 28.56 -44.54
CA ASP A 319 -26.01 29.98 -44.75
C ASP A 319 -25.81 30.76 -43.44
N ALA A 320 -25.76 32.10 -43.53
CA ALA A 320 -25.49 32.95 -42.37
C ALA A 320 -26.54 32.78 -41.25
N HIS A 321 -27.81 32.56 -41.60
CA HIS A 321 -28.88 32.37 -40.63
C HIS A 321 -28.76 31.02 -39.91
N THR A 322 -28.56 29.93 -40.64
CA THR A 322 -28.42 28.59 -40.08
C THR A 322 -27.15 28.47 -39.22
N ALA A 323 -26.06 29.14 -39.61
CA ALA A 323 -24.85 29.23 -38.80
C ALA A 323 -25.11 29.92 -37.44
N THR A 324 -25.91 31.00 -37.40
CA THR A 324 -26.29 31.63 -36.13
C THR A 324 -27.16 30.74 -35.25
N LEU A 325 -28.10 29.98 -35.85
CA LEU A 325 -28.92 29.01 -35.13
C LEU A 325 -28.06 27.88 -34.52
N ALA A 326 -27.11 27.34 -35.29
CA ALA A 326 -26.19 26.32 -34.80
C ALA A 326 -25.38 26.84 -33.60
N GLN A 327 -24.84 28.06 -33.71
CA GLN A 327 -24.09 28.69 -32.63
C GLN A 327 -24.95 28.90 -31.37
N GLN A 328 -26.21 29.33 -31.52
CA GLN A 328 -27.16 29.45 -30.41
C GLN A 328 -27.45 28.10 -29.73
N MET A 329 -27.57 27.01 -30.51
CA MET A 329 -27.74 25.66 -29.95
C MET A 329 -26.52 25.23 -29.13
N VAL A 330 -25.31 25.57 -29.57
CA VAL A 330 -24.08 25.28 -28.83
C VAL A 330 -23.97 26.14 -27.58
N ASP A 331 -24.23 27.43 -27.66
CA ASP A 331 -24.09 28.37 -26.54
C ASP A 331 -25.21 28.24 -25.50
N SER A 332 -26.38 27.70 -25.89
CA SER A 332 -27.48 27.37 -24.99
C SER A 332 -27.26 26.09 -24.17
N GLN A 333 -26.20 25.32 -24.45
CA GLN A 333 -25.81 24.24 -23.56
C GLN A 333 -25.32 24.81 -22.21
N PRO A 334 -25.98 24.49 -21.08
CA PRO A 334 -25.51 24.95 -19.78
C PRO A 334 -24.15 24.34 -19.45
N GLY A 335 -23.17 25.18 -19.10
CA GLY A 335 -21.86 24.73 -18.63
C GLY A 335 -21.99 23.82 -17.41
N GLY A 336 -21.39 22.62 -17.49
CA GLY A 336 -21.48 21.59 -16.47
C GLY A 336 -20.86 22.03 -15.15
N HIS A 337 -21.67 22.54 -14.23
CA HIS A 337 -21.23 22.75 -12.86
C HIS A 337 -21.25 21.41 -12.13
N TYR A 338 -20.06 20.87 -11.86
CA TYR A 338 -19.89 19.60 -11.19
C TYR A 338 -20.28 19.72 -9.71
N ALA A 339 -21.50 19.32 -9.36
CA ALA A 339 -22.06 19.51 -8.02
C ALA A 339 -21.37 18.69 -6.90
N HIS A 340 -20.45 17.79 -7.25
CA HIS A 340 -19.81 16.85 -6.32
C HIS A 340 -18.30 17.07 -6.14
N THR A 341 -17.76 18.24 -6.51
CA THR A 341 -16.33 18.58 -6.39
C THR A 341 -15.80 18.34 -4.96
N TRP A 342 -16.44 18.96 -3.96
CA TRP A 342 -16.04 18.83 -2.55
C TRP A 342 -16.11 17.40 -2.02
N LYS A 343 -17.12 16.61 -2.44
CA LYS A 343 -17.24 15.20 -2.04
C LYS A 343 -16.08 14.38 -2.62
N SER A 344 -15.72 14.63 -3.88
CA SER A 344 -14.61 13.95 -4.55
C SER A 344 -13.27 14.28 -3.91
N LEU A 345 -13.02 15.55 -3.60
CA LEU A 345 -11.81 16.00 -2.89
C LEU A 345 -11.72 15.42 -1.47
N ALA A 346 -12.81 15.42 -0.70
CA ALA A 346 -12.82 14.85 0.64
C ALA A 346 -12.51 13.35 0.62
N LEU A 347 -13.09 12.62 -0.34
CA LEU A 347 -12.89 11.18 -0.51
C LEU A 347 -11.45 10.86 -0.95
N SER A 348 -10.90 11.67 -1.86
CA SER A 348 -9.51 11.56 -2.30
C SER A 348 -8.52 11.83 -1.14
N GLY A 349 -8.69 12.96 -0.44
CA GLY A 349 -7.85 13.32 0.70
C GLY A 349 -7.89 12.29 1.83
N GLY A 350 -9.09 11.82 2.19
CA GLY A 350 -9.26 10.76 3.19
C GLY A 350 -8.56 9.45 2.78
N SER A 351 -8.68 9.06 1.51
CA SER A 351 -8.04 7.85 0.98
C SER A 351 -6.51 7.98 0.97
N ALA A 352 -5.97 9.13 0.55
CA ALA A 352 -4.54 9.39 0.54
C ALA A 352 -3.93 9.38 1.96
N LEU A 353 -4.60 9.99 2.94
CA LEU A 353 -4.16 9.97 4.34
C LEU A 353 -4.16 8.55 4.93
N LEU A 354 -5.22 7.78 4.67
CA LEU A 354 -5.29 6.38 5.10
C LEU A 354 -4.19 5.54 4.43
N ALA A 355 -3.92 5.77 3.14
CA ALA A 355 -2.85 5.10 2.41
C ALA A 355 -1.48 5.39 3.02
N LEU A 356 -1.18 6.65 3.34
CA LEU A 356 0.06 7.05 4.01
C LEU A 356 0.21 6.39 5.39
N ALA A 357 -0.87 6.36 6.19
CA ALA A 357 -0.86 5.69 7.49
C ALA A 357 -0.56 4.18 7.35
N LEU A 358 -1.20 3.50 6.39
CA LEU A 358 -0.95 2.09 6.12
C LEU A 358 0.47 1.83 5.62
N LEU A 359 1.00 2.66 4.72
CA LEU A 359 2.41 2.56 4.29
C LEU A 359 3.36 2.76 5.47
N PHE A 360 3.08 3.69 6.37
CA PHE A 360 3.91 3.92 7.55
C PHE A 360 3.98 2.67 8.45
N PHE A 361 2.83 2.03 8.72
CA PHE A 361 2.79 0.76 9.47
C PHE A 361 3.44 -0.40 8.69
N ALA A 362 3.29 -0.44 7.37
CA ALA A 362 3.94 -1.42 6.50
C ALA A 362 5.47 -1.29 6.54
N ILE A 363 6.02 -0.06 6.51
CA ILE A 363 7.46 0.20 6.67
C ILE A 363 7.95 -0.33 8.01
N ARG A 364 7.23 -0.04 9.10
CA ARG A 364 7.62 -0.48 10.45
C ARG A 364 7.73 -2.00 10.56
N THR A 365 6.84 -2.74 9.89
CA THR A 365 6.87 -4.21 9.86
C THR A 365 7.94 -4.77 8.91
N LEU A 366 8.20 -4.09 7.78
CA LEU A 366 9.27 -4.44 6.83
C LEU A 366 10.68 -4.25 7.38
N LYS A 367 10.89 -3.29 8.31
CA LYS A 367 12.19 -3.05 8.94
C LYS A 367 12.81 -4.32 9.53
N PHE A 368 12.01 -5.17 10.19
CA PHE A 368 12.52 -6.41 10.76
C PHE A 368 12.95 -7.42 9.69
N LYS A 369 12.16 -7.56 8.61
CA LYS A 369 12.50 -8.42 7.47
C LYS A 369 13.81 -7.99 6.80
N ARG A 370 13.96 -6.69 6.54
CA ARG A 370 15.14 -6.15 5.85
C ARG A 370 16.39 -6.19 6.72
N LEU A 371 16.22 -6.09 8.04
CA LEU A 371 17.31 -6.31 8.98
C LEU A 371 17.89 -7.72 8.81
N ILE A 372 17.03 -8.75 8.77
CA ILE A 372 17.46 -10.14 8.53
C ILE A 372 18.16 -10.25 7.18
N GLU A 373 17.54 -9.77 6.09
CA GLU A 373 18.13 -9.81 4.74
C GLU A 373 19.47 -9.06 4.61
N ALA A 374 19.76 -8.12 5.51
CA ALA A 374 20.98 -7.31 5.49
C ALA A 374 22.13 -7.88 6.36
N ILE A 375 21.86 -8.91 7.17
CA ILE A 375 22.86 -9.54 8.04
C ILE A 375 23.20 -10.90 7.44
N PRO A 376 24.47 -11.17 7.08
CA PRO A 376 24.85 -12.47 6.59
C PRO A 376 24.74 -13.52 7.71
N THR A 377 24.27 -14.72 7.37
CA THR A 377 24.41 -15.88 8.26
C THR A 377 25.89 -16.20 8.44
N SER A 378 26.38 -16.12 9.66
CA SER A 378 27.74 -16.48 10.05
C SER A 378 27.79 -17.94 10.48
N SER A 379 28.96 -18.58 10.34
CA SER A 379 29.25 -19.82 11.07
C SER A 379 29.75 -19.51 12.47
N SER A 380 29.71 -20.50 13.37
CA SER A 380 30.19 -20.37 14.75
C SER A 380 31.65 -19.90 14.83
N ARG A 381 32.52 -20.41 13.93
CA ARG A 381 33.93 -19.97 13.80
C ARG A 381 34.12 -18.65 13.08
N GLY A 382 33.23 -18.33 12.14
CA GLY A 382 33.27 -17.10 11.34
C GLY A 382 32.51 -15.93 11.97
N LEU A 383 32.19 -16.02 13.26
CA LEU A 383 31.45 -14.99 13.96
C LEU A 383 32.33 -13.77 14.21
N SER A 384 31.86 -12.60 13.79
CA SER A 384 32.48 -11.31 14.11
C SER A 384 31.70 -10.56 15.18
N PHE A 385 32.40 -9.72 15.94
CA PHE A 385 31.79 -8.91 16.99
C PHE A 385 30.68 -8.01 16.41
N GLY A 386 29.51 -7.98 17.03
CA GLY A 386 28.36 -7.18 16.58
C GLY A 386 27.12 -7.99 16.25
N LEU A 387 26.16 -7.39 15.56
CA LEU A 387 24.90 -8.06 15.22
C LEU A 387 25.16 -9.16 14.17
N ALA A 388 24.77 -10.39 14.52
CA ALA A 388 25.04 -11.58 13.73
C ALA A 388 23.85 -12.54 13.72
N GLU A 389 23.83 -13.36 12.67
CA GLU A 389 22.87 -14.43 12.49
C GLU A 389 23.60 -15.78 12.52
N LEU A 390 23.06 -16.73 13.28
CA LEU A 390 23.59 -18.08 13.43
C LEU A 390 22.46 -19.11 13.31
N LYS A 391 22.80 -20.28 12.76
CA LYS A 391 21.90 -21.45 12.69
C LYS A 391 22.65 -22.66 13.24
N GLY A 392 22.03 -23.39 14.15
CA GLY A 392 22.67 -24.55 14.74
C GLY A 392 21.75 -25.35 15.66
N LEU A 393 22.27 -26.49 16.10
CA LEU A 393 21.63 -27.39 17.04
C LEU A 393 21.79 -26.85 18.46
N VAL A 394 20.69 -26.80 19.22
CA VAL A 394 20.76 -26.51 20.66
C VAL A 394 21.38 -27.70 21.38
N ASP A 395 22.49 -27.48 22.05
CA ASP A 395 23.13 -28.43 22.95
C ASP A 395 23.26 -27.83 24.36
N VAL A 396 23.39 -28.70 25.37
CA VAL A 396 23.33 -28.33 26.78
C VAL A 396 24.70 -27.90 27.29
N ASP A 397 24.77 -26.84 28.10
CA ASP A 397 26.02 -26.48 28.79
C ASP A 397 26.09 -27.22 30.14
N ASP A 398 27.12 -28.04 30.36
CA ASP A 398 27.31 -28.78 31.62
C ASP A 398 27.40 -27.84 32.84
N ARG A 399 27.83 -26.59 32.64
CA ARG A 399 27.86 -25.56 33.70
C ARG A 399 26.47 -25.01 34.03
N HIS A 400 25.54 -25.11 33.09
CA HIS A 400 24.17 -24.60 33.18
C HIS A 400 23.17 -25.72 32.82
N PRO A 401 22.92 -26.66 33.76
CA PRO A 401 22.12 -27.84 33.48
C PRO A 401 20.72 -27.47 33.00
N PRO A 402 20.09 -28.32 32.16
CA PRO A 402 18.83 -28.01 31.54
C PRO A 402 17.72 -27.97 32.58
N VAL A 403 16.85 -26.97 32.48
CA VAL A 403 15.70 -26.80 33.38
C VAL A 403 14.59 -27.77 33.01
N ARG A 404 13.60 -27.92 33.90
CA ARG A 404 12.44 -28.79 33.68
C ARG A 404 11.15 -28.00 33.66
N ASP A 405 10.31 -28.30 32.68
CA ASP A 405 9.04 -27.60 32.51
C ASP A 405 8.06 -27.93 33.67
N PRO A 406 7.33 -26.95 34.24
CA PRO A 406 6.46 -27.18 35.40
C PRO A 406 5.25 -28.09 35.16
N LEU A 407 4.87 -28.35 33.90
CA LEU A 407 3.63 -29.08 33.57
C LEU A 407 3.89 -30.57 33.33
N ARG A 408 4.94 -30.90 32.57
CA ARG A 408 5.26 -32.27 32.14
C ARG A 408 6.64 -32.76 32.59
N ASN A 409 7.41 -31.92 33.29
CA ASN A 409 8.73 -32.28 33.82
C ASN A 409 9.76 -32.66 32.73
N GLN A 410 9.60 -32.16 31.50
CA GLN A 410 10.48 -32.36 30.36
C GLN A 410 11.70 -31.44 30.45
N LYS A 411 12.87 -31.94 30.02
CA LYS A 411 14.11 -31.15 29.97
C LYS A 411 14.05 -30.12 28.85
N CYS A 412 14.39 -28.88 29.16
CA CYS A 412 14.43 -27.76 28.22
C CYS A 412 15.53 -26.77 28.58
N VAL A 413 15.97 -25.96 27.60
CA VAL A 413 16.89 -24.84 27.85
C VAL A 413 16.14 -23.54 28.12
N ALA A 414 14.86 -23.47 27.74
CA ALA A 414 13.97 -22.36 28.07
C ALA A 414 12.50 -22.83 28.08
N TYR A 415 11.69 -22.25 28.98
CA TYR A 415 10.23 -22.41 28.96
C TYR A 415 9.50 -21.11 29.31
N ASP A 416 8.24 -21.05 28.84
CA ASP A 416 7.24 -20.02 29.16
C ASP A 416 5.95 -20.73 29.59
N TYR A 417 5.64 -20.64 30.89
CA TYR A 417 4.55 -21.34 31.55
C TYR A 417 3.50 -20.36 32.06
N LYS A 418 2.24 -20.60 31.73
CA LYS A 418 1.10 -19.74 32.04
C LYS A 418 -0.05 -20.54 32.60
N VAL A 419 -0.62 -20.08 33.70
CA VAL A 419 -1.90 -20.56 34.24
C VAL A 419 -2.94 -19.47 34.03
N GLU A 420 -4.03 -19.83 33.38
CA GLU A 420 -5.17 -18.94 33.15
C GLU A 420 -6.41 -19.50 33.83
N GLU A 421 -7.14 -18.67 34.54
CA GLU A 421 -8.39 -19.02 35.20
C GLU A 421 -9.56 -18.40 34.44
N ARG A 422 -10.61 -19.20 34.27
CA ARG A 422 -11.86 -18.83 33.65
C ARG A 422 -12.64 -17.91 34.60
N ARG A 423 -12.99 -16.69 34.17
CA ARG A 423 -13.79 -15.73 34.98
C ARG A 423 -14.85 -15.04 34.12
N GLY A 424 -16.11 -15.19 34.52
CA GLY A 424 -17.28 -14.53 33.92
C GLY A 424 -18.54 -15.37 34.06
N SER A 425 -19.68 -14.78 33.70
CA SER A 425 -20.94 -15.53 33.53
C SER A 425 -20.93 -16.26 32.18
N ASP A 426 -21.78 -17.27 31.99
CA ASP A 426 -21.80 -18.16 30.82
C ASP A 426 -21.88 -17.43 29.45
N SER A 427 -22.31 -16.16 29.42
CA SER A 427 -22.36 -15.34 28.19
C SER A 427 -21.17 -14.38 27.96
N ASP A 428 -20.27 -14.16 28.93
CA ASP A 428 -19.09 -13.26 28.78
C ASP A 428 -17.85 -13.78 29.52
N ASP A 429 -17.60 -15.07 29.43
CA ASP A 429 -16.48 -15.73 30.08
C ASP A 429 -15.12 -15.39 29.41
N LYS A 430 -14.14 -14.97 30.22
CA LYS A 430 -12.80 -14.56 29.77
C LYS A 430 -11.72 -15.22 30.61
N TRP A 431 -10.76 -15.86 29.93
CA TRP A 431 -9.52 -16.37 30.55
C TRP A 431 -8.65 -15.23 31.06
N ARG A 432 -8.28 -15.26 32.35
CA ARG A 432 -7.35 -14.30 32.97
C ARG A 432 -6.10 -15.02 33.48
N THR A 433 -4.92 -14.46 33.22
CA THR A 433 -3.65 -14.99 33.75
C THR A 433 -3.63 -14.88 35.26
N VAL A 434 -3.36 -15.99 35.95
CA VAL A 434 -3.22 -16.04 37.41
C VAL A 434 -1.77 -16.32 37.81
N GLU A 435 -1.06 -17.10 37.00
CA GLU A 435 0.37 -17.36 37.18
C GLU A 435 1.08 -17.26 35.83
N HIS A 436 2.27 -16.65 35.83
CA HIS A 436 3.17 -16.62 34.68
C HIS A 436 4.60 -16.83 35.19
N ARG A 437 5.25 -17.89 34.71
CA ARG A 437 6.62 -18.24 35.06
C ARG A 437 7.41 -18.50 33.78
N SER A 438 8.62 -17.98 33.71
CA SER A 438 9.52 -18.24 32.59
C SER A 438 10.94 -18.39 33.12
N GLU A 439 11.65 -19.37 32.58
CA GLU A 439 13.02 -19.68 32.98
C GLU A 439 13.82 -20.07 31.75
N ARG A 440 15.08 -19.68 31.73
CA ARG A 440 15.97 -19.82 30.57
C ARG A 440 17.39 -19.99 31.10
N VAL A 441 18.15 -20.88 30.48
CA VAL A 441 19.55 -21.14 30.83
C VAL A 441 20.44 -21.00 29.60
N PRO A 442 21.70 -20.56 29.78
CA PRO A 442 22.69 -20.57 28.71
C PRO A 442 22.83 -21.95 28.07
N PHE A 443 23.01 -21.99 26.75
CA PHE A 443 23.14 -23.23 25.99
C PHE A 443 24.17 -23.08 24.86
N TRP A 444 24.65 -24.21 24.35
CA TRP A 444 25.52 -24.25 23.18
C TRP A 444 24.70 -24.29 21.90
N LEU A 445 25.08 -23.49 20.93
CA LEU A 445 24.57 -23.56 19.57
C LEU A 445 25.66 -24.17 18.69
N GLU A 446 25.46 -25.40 18.25
CA GLU A 446 26.43 -26.17 17.49
C GLU A 446 26.10 -26.17 15.99
N ASP A 447 27.09 -25.82 15.17
CA ASP A 447 27.03 -25.92 13.72
C ASP A 447 28.18 -26.83 13.21
N ASN A 448 28.26 -27.01 11.88
CA ASN A 448 29.30 -27.86 11.28
C ASN A 448 30.74 -27.36 11.49
N HIS A 449 30.92 -26.14 11.99
CA HIS A 449 32.20 -25.51 12.19
C HIS A 449 32.60 -25.46 13.66
N GLY A 450 31.68 -25.66 14.61
CA GLY A 450 31.95 -25.60 16.03
C GLY A 450 30.72 -25.22 16.84
N ARG A 451 30.95 -24.69 18.04
CA ARG A 451 29.87 -24.31 18.96
C ARG A 451 30.08 -22.92 19.51
N ILE A 452 28.99 -22.22 19.73
CA ILE A 452 28.98 -20.93 20.39
C ILE A 452 27.96 -20.90 21.53
N ARG A 453 28.32 -20.22 22.62
CA ARG A 453 27.42 -20.07 23.76
C ARG A 453 26.38 -18.99 23.45
N VAL A 454 25.13 -19.29 23.77
CA VAL A 454 24.00 -18.36 23.68
C VAL A 454 23.51 -18.08 25.09
N HIS A 455 23.46 -16.81 25.45
CA HIS A 455 22.88 -16.28 26.67
C HIS A 455 21.45 -15.81 26.36
N PRO A 456 20.39 -16.60 26.62
CA PRO A 456 19.03 -16.32 26.12
C PRO A 456 18.28 -15.24 26.91
N GLU A 457 18.93 -14.58 27.88
CA GLU A 457 18.34 -13.48 28.62
C GLU A 457 18.01 -12.32 27.67
N GLY A 458 16.81 -11.75 27.78
CA GLY A 458 16.34 -10.69 26.88
C GLY A 458 15.87 -11.17 25.49
N ALA A 459 16.17 -12.41 25.09
CA ALA A 459 15.75 -12.93 23.79
C ALA A 459 14.22 -13.00 23.65
N THR A 460 13.70 -12.67 22.49
CA THR A 460 12.36 -13.11 22.10
C THR A 460 12.48 -14.55 21.61
N ILE A 461 11.88 -15.52 22.32
CA ILE A 461 11.97 -16.94 21.95
C ILE A 461 10.66 -17.39 21.31
N GLU A 462 10.75 -17.97 20.11
CA GLU A 462 9.65 -18.67 19.47
C GLU A 462 9.79 -20.17 19.73
N TYR A 463 9.04 -20.65 20.71
CA TYR A 463 9.11 -22.01 21.20
C TYR A 463 8.52 -23.03 20.19
N PRO A 464 9.26 -24.09 19.81
CA PRO A 464 8.79 -25.11 18.88
C PRO A 464 7.67 -25.97 19.45
N LYS A 465 7.74 -26.30 20.74
CA LYS A 465 6.76 -27.15 21.41
C LYS A 465 5.85 -26.37 22.34
N HIS A 466 4.59 -26.79 22.34
CA HIS A 466 3.53 -26.24 23.17
C HIS A 466 2.65 -27.37 23.71
N HIS A 467 2.44 -27.37 25.01
CA HIS A 467 1.51 -28.26 25.69
C HIS A 467 0.48 -27.43 26.45
N SER A 468 -0.78 -27.86 26.42
CA SER A 468 -1.83 -27.24 27.22
C SER A 468 -2.75 -28.31 27.78
N GLU A 469 -3.18 -28.09 29.01
CA GLU A 469 -4.08 -28.97 29.75
C GLU A 469 -5.09 -28.10 30.50
N ILE A 470 -6.35 -28.53 30.58
CA ILE A 470 -7.39 -27.86 31.35
C ILE A 470 -7.73 -28.74 32.54
N ARG A 471 -7.66 -28.17 33.76
CA ARG A 471 -8.06 -28.84 35.00
C ARG A 471 -9.06 -27.95 35.74
N GLY A 472 -10.34 -28.34 35.73
CA GLY A 472 -11.43 -27.51 36.23
C GLY A 472 -11.54 -26.18 35.47
N ASP A 473 -11.59 -25.07 36.20
CA ASP A 473 -11.68 -23.71 35.65
C ASP A 473 -10.32 -23.11 35.23
N ARG A 474 -9.25 -23.91 35.25
CA ARG A 474 -7.89 -23.45 34.95
C ARG A 474 -7.31 -24.13 33.71
N ARG A 475 -6.72 -23.31 32.84
CA ARG A 475 -5.92 -23.72 31.69
C ARG A 475 -4.44 -23.53 32.00
N PHE A 476 -3.72 -24.64 31.95
CA PHE A 476 -2.27 -24.71 32.07
C PHE A 476 -1.69 -24.73 30.66
N THR A 477 -0.72 -23.87 30.39
CA THR A 477 -0.06 -23.78 29.09
C THR A 477 1.43 -23.67 29.30
N VAL A 478 2.20 -24.53 28.65
CA VAL A 478 3.66 -24.44 28.63
C VAL A 478 4.17 -24.44 27.19
N ARG A 479 5.13 -23.58 26.93
CA ARG A 479 5.89 -23.50 25.69
C ARG A 479 7.35 -23.71 26.03
N LEU A 480 8.06 -24.55 25.28
CA LEU A 480 9.42 -24.94 25.65
C LEU A 480 10.35 -25.11 24.45
N LEU A 481 11.63 -24.83 24.67
CA LEU A 481 12.72 -25.02 23.73
C LEU A 481 13.55 -26.20 24.24
N GLU A 482 13.50 -27.30 23.51
CA GLU A 482 14.20 -28.53 23.87
C GLU A 482 15.67 -28.50 23.45
N PRO A 483 16.51 -29.29 24.11
CA PRO A 483 17.80 -29.67 23.55
C PRO A 483 17.63 -30.43 22.24
N LEU A 484 18.69 -30.46 21.43
CA LEU A 484 18.79 -31.17 20.17
C LEU A 484 17.77 -30.73 19.11
N VAL A 485 17.38 -29.46 19.15
CA VAL A 485 16.54 -28.82 18.13
C VAL A 485 17.35 -27.78 17.38
N ASN A 486 17.25 -27.76 16.05
CA ASN A 486 17.85 -26.69 15.26
C ASN A 486 17.10 -25.38 15.48
N VAL A 487 17.86 -24.33 15.77
CA VAL A 487 17.34 -22.99 15.95
C VAL A 487 18.10 -21.98 15.11
N TYR A 488 17.33 -21.00 14.64
CA TYR A 488 17.78 -19.74 14.10
C TYR A 488 17.94 -18.74 15.25
N CYS A 489 19.13 -18.14 15.34
CA CYS A 489 19.45 -17.13 16.33
C CYS A 489 19.90 -15.84 15.64
N LEU A 490 19.22 -14.74 15.93
CA LEU A 490 19.62 -13.38 15.54
C LEU A 490 19.91 -12.61 16.82
N GLY A 491 21.16 -12.19 17.05
CA GLY A 491 21.54 -11.53 18.30
C GLY A 491 22.89 -10.83 18.19
N PHE A 492 23.34 -10.22 19.28
CA PHE A 492 24.62 -9.54 19.31
C PHE A 492 25.73 -10.49 19.75
N ALA A 493 26.74 -10.67 18.90
CA ALA A 493 27.97 -11.36 19.20
C ALA A 493 28.87 -10.43 20.04
N GLY A 494 28.84 -10.62 21.36
CA GLY A 494 29.68 -9.91 22.31
C GLY A 494 30.70 -10.83 22.97
N LEU A 495 31.60 -10.27 23.79
CA LEU A 495 32.53 -11.07 24.57
C LEU A 495 31.79 -11.93 25.61
N ASP A 496 32.28 -13.14 25.84
CA ASP A 496 31.86 -13.95 26.99
C ASP A 496 32.21 -13.22 28.29
N ARG A 497 31.29 -13.20 29.26
CA ARG A 497 31.51 -12.59 30.58
C ARG A 497 32.52 -13.38 31.41
N GLU A 498 32.62 -14.68 31.20
CA GLU A 498 33.53 -15.56 31.92
C GLU A 498 34.91 -15.65 31.26
N GLN A 499 34.96 -15.51 29.93
CA GLN A 499 36.12 -15.82 29.09
C GLN A 499 36.23 -14.81 27.93
N PRO A 500 36.85 -13.63 28.16
CA PRO A 500 36.86 -12.51 27.21
C PRO A 500 37.66 -12.77 25.92
N ASP A 501 38.18 -13.98 25.73
CA ASP A 501 38.87 -14.44 24.52
C ASP A 501 37.92 -15.02 23.45
N ARG A 502 36.64 -15.23 23.77
CA ARG A 502 35.64 -15.78 22.84
C ARG A 502 34.40 -14.91 22.72
N LEU A 503 33.72 -15.06 21.59
CA LEU A 503 32.42 -14.45 21.36
C LEU A 503 31.28 -15.36 21.83
N THR A 504 30.21 -14.74 22.33
CA THR A 504 28.95 -15.36 22.71
C THR A 504 27.79 -14.56 22.13
N LEU A 505 26.66 -15.21 21.92
CA LEU A 505 25.46 -14.52 21.47
C LEU A 505 24.66 -14.06 22.69
N GLN A 506 24.40 -12.76 22.78
CA GLN A 506 23.75 -12.15 23.93
C GLN A 506 22.88 -10.94 23.53
N GLN A 507 22.13 -10.42 24.50
CA GLN A 507 21.37 -9.18 24.34
C GLN A 507 22.30 -7.96 24.37
N ASP A 508 22.09 -7.04 23.42
CA ASP A 508 22.71 -5.72 23.39
C ASP A 508 21.64 -4.61 23.40
N HIS A 509 21.99 -3.42 23.87
CA HIS A 509 21.06 -2.29 23.94
C HIS A 509 20.70 -1.79 22.55
N GLY A 510 19.43 -1.97 22.16
CA GLY A 510 18.90 -1.51 20.88
C GLY A 510 19.08 -2.49 19.72
N SER A 511 19.65 -3.66 19.98
CA SER A 511 19.78 -4.76 19.00
C SER A 511 18.67 -5.80 19.24
N PRO A 512 17.98 -6.30 18.19
CA PRO A 512 17.00 -7.36 18.37
C PRO A 512 17.70 -8.67 18.70
N PHE A 513 17.08 -9.41 19.61
CA PHE A 513 17.54 -10.75 19.97
C PHE A 513 16.38 -11.72 19.82
N LEU A 514 16.53 -12.69 18.92
CA LEU A 514 15.52 -13.66 18.56
C LEU A 514 16.13 -15.06 18.52
N ILE A 515 15.42 -16.00 19.11
CA ILE A 515 15.69 -17.43 18.98
C ILE A 515 14.41 -18.06 18.43
N SER A 516 14.47 -18.74 17.29
CA SER A 516 13.31 -19.39 16.67
C SER A 516 13.69 -20.76 16.12
N ALA A 517 12.83 -21.75 16.32
CA ALA A 517 12.99 -23.06 15.70
C ALA A 517 12.47 -23.10 14.25
N ARG A 518 11.95 -21.97 13.73
CA ARG A 518 11.55 -21.86 12.32
C ARG A 518 12.73 -21.43 11.47
N ASP A 519 12.73 -21.86 10.23
CA ASP A 519 13.68 -21.38 9.23
C ASP A 519 13.50 -19.87 8.99
N GLU A 520 14.60 -19.22 8.62
CA GLU A 520 14.66 -17.79 8.29
C GLU A 520 13.55 -17.39 7.30
N ASP A 521 13.37 -18.18 6.23
CA ASP A 521 12.34 -17.97 5.21
C ASP A 521 10.92 -17.97 5.79
N GLU A 522 10.64 -18.84 6.77
CA GLU A 522 9.33 -18.91 7.41
C GLU A 522 9.12 -17.75 8.39
N LEU A 523 10.17 -17.33 9.09
CA LEU A 523 10.14 -16.20 9.99
C LEU A 523 9.91 -14.89 9.23
N VAL A 524 10.65 -14.70 8.13
CA VAL A 524 10.49 -13.58 7.19
C VAL A 524 9.10 -13.59 6.57
N ARG A 525 8.58 -14.76 6.16
CA ARG A 525 7.25 -14.90 5.56
C ARG A 525 6.13 -14.57 6.55
N SER A 526 6.19 -15.10 7.76
CA SER A 526 5.15 -14.91 8.78
C SER A 526 5.08 -13.47 9.30
N ARG A 527 6.24 -12.81 9.48
CA ARG A 527 6.29 -11.40 9.93
C ARG A 527 6.12 -10.40 8.79
N GLY A 528 6.48 -10.77 7.55
CA GLY A 528 6.38 -9.92 6.37
C GLY A 528 5.01 -9.93 5.67
N ALA A 529 4.22 -11.01 5.76
CA ALA A 529 2.97 -11.16 5.01
C ALA A 529 1.95 -10.03 5.30
N GLY A 530 1.82 -9.60 6.56
CA GLY A 530 0.94 -8.48 6.92
C GLY A 530 1.37 -7.16 6.28
N SER A 531 2.66 -6.97 6.05
CA SER A 531 3.19 -5.78 5.39
C SER A 531 2.81 -5.74 3.91
N PHE A 532 2.93 -6.87 3.20
CA PHE A 532 2.54 -6.95 1.79
C PHE A 532 1.05 -6.64 1.58
N VAL A 533 0.18 -7.17 2.45
CA VAL A 533 -1.25 -6.83 2.44
C VAL A 533 -1.47 -5.36 2.78
N GLY A 534 -0.77 -4.81 3.77
CA GLY A 534 -0.84 -3.38 4.11
C GLY A 534 -0.42 -2.46 2.96
N THR A 535 0.69 -2.78 2.28
CA THR A 535 1.16 -2.08 1.08
C THR A 535 0.15 -2.21 -0.07
N ALA A 536 -0.46 -3.38 -0.26
CA ALA A 536 -1.48 -3.60 -1.28
C ALA A 536 -2.70 -2.67 -1.11
N VAL A 537 -3.24 -2.64 0.11
CA VAL A 537 -4.39 -1.78 0.45
C VAL A 537 -4.00 -0.31 0.26
N ALA A 538 -2.81 0.09 0.71
CA ALA A 538 -2.33 1.45 0.54
C ALA A 538 -2.21 1.86 -0.94
N LEU A 539 -1.68 1.00 -1.80
CA LEU A 539 -1.58 1.28 -3.24
C LEU A 539 -2.96 1.39 -3.90
N GLY A 540 -3.90 0.53 -3.51
CA GLY A 540 -5.28 0.62 -3.97
C GLY A 540 -5.93 1.94 -3.57
N LEU A 541 -5.68 2.42 -2.34
CA LEU A 541 -6.15 3.71 -1.85
C LEU A 541 -5.47 4.90 -2.53
N PHE A 542 -4.17 4.81 -2.87
CA PHE A 542 -3.48 5.84 -3.65
C PHE A 542 -4.03 5.94 -5.06
N LEU A 543 -4.25 4.81 -5.73
CA LEU A 543 -4.83 4.79 -7.07
C LEU A 543 -6.26 5.33 -7.04
N PHE A 544 -7.04 4.93 -6.05
CA PHE A 544 -8.38 5.47 -5.80
C PHE A 544 -8.33 7.00 -5.59
N ALA A 545 -7.40 7.49 -4.76
CA ALA A 545 -7.26 8.91 -4.49
C ALA A 545 -6.91 9.68 -5.77
N ALA A 546 -5.96 9.18 -6.56
CA ALA A 546 -5.54 9.78 -7.82
C ALA A 546 -6.70 9.89 -8.82
N THR A 547 -7.46 8.81 -9.04
CA THR A 547 -8.64 8.85 -9.92
C THR A 547 -9.75 9.74 -9.36
N ALA A 548 -9.94 9.80 -8.04
CA ALA A 548 -10.94 10.67 -7.41
C ALA A 548 -10.57 12.17 -7.51
N VAL A 549 -9.29 12.54 -7.58
CA VAL A 549 -8.86 13.92 -7.85
C VAL A 549 -9.33 14.35 -9.25
N PHE A 550 -9.03 13.56 -10.28
CA PHE A 550 -9.45 13.89 -11.66
C PHE A 550 -10.98 13.98 -11.80
N ALA A 551 -11.71 13.25 -10.97
CA ALA A 551 -13.16 13.33 -10.92
C ALA A 551 -13.67 14.62 -10.27
N ALA A 552 -12.89 15.25 -9.38
CA ALA A 552 -13.27 16.50 -8.75
C ALA A 552 -13.28 17.68 -9.73
N ASP A 553 -12.42 17.64 -10.75
CA ASP A 553 -12.29 18.68 -11.77
C ASP A 553 -13.39 18.61 -12.84
N GLY A 554 -14.25 17.59 -12.81
CA GLY A 554 -15.36 17.39 -13.75
C GLY A 554 -14.95 16.95 -15.16
N ASN A 555 -13.66 17.03 -15.49
CA ASN A 555 -13.07 16.60 -16.76
C ASN A 555 -12.60 15.14 -16.75
N PHE A 556 -13.31 14.25 -16.05
CA PHE A 556 -12.89 12.85 -15.99
C PHE A 556 -12.91 12.23 -17.39
N SER A 557 -11.76 11.78 -17.85
CA SER A 557 -11.53 11.34 -19.22
C SER A 557 -10.58 10.13 -19.23
N PRO A 558 -10.56 9.31 -20.29
CA PRO A 558 -9.71 8.13 -20.30
C PRO A 558 -8.21 8.44 -20.29
N ASP A 559 -7.75 9.60 -20.73
CA ASP A 559 -6.36 10.06 -20.54
C ASP A 559 -6.02 10.30 -19.06
N ASN A 560 -6.96 10.82 -18.27
CA ASN A 560 -6.81 10.93 -16.81
C ASN A 560 -6.66 9.56 -16.13
N LEU A 561 -7.30 8.50 -16.67
CA LEU A 561 -7.08 7.13 -16.19
C LEU A 561 -5.65 6.65 -16.42
N LEU A 562 -5.04 7.03 -17.54
CA LEU A 562 -3.65 6.68 -17.85
C LEU A 562 -2.67 7.41 -16.93
N LEU A 563 -2.92 8.70 -16.67
CA LEU A 563 -2.14 9.48 -15.71
C LEU A 563 -2.27 8.90 -14.29
N ALA A 564 -3.49 8.55 -13.86
CA ALA A 564 -3.70 7.89 -12.57
C ALA A 564 -2.97 6.54 -12.48
N ALA A 565 -2.88 5.78 -13.59
CA ALA A 565 -2.15 4.53 -13.63
C ALA A 565 -0.63 4.68 -13.37
N LEU A 566 -0.06 5.88 -13.59
CA LEU A 566 1.33 6.20 -13.29
C LEU A 566 1.56 6.55 -11.80
N ALA A 567 0.50 6.82 -11.04
CA ALA A 567 0.62 7.13 -9.62
C ALA A 567 1.20 5.95 -8.81
N ILE A 568 0.82 4.71 -9.14
CA ILE A 568 1.33 3.51 -8.47
C ILE A 568 2.85 3.35 -8.62
N PRO A 569 3.42 3.28 -9.84
CA PRO A 569 4.87 3.13 -9.99
C PRO A 569 5.64 4.30 -9.37
N LEU A 570 5.08 5.52 -9.40
CA LEU A 570 5.65 6.67 -8.71
C LEU A 570 5.69 6.48 -7.19
N VAL A 571 4.55 6.15 -6.56
CA VAL A 571 4.46 5.89 -5.11
C VAL A 571 5.38 4.75 -4.70
N LEU A 572 5.42 3.66 -5.47
CA LEU A 572 6.30 2.53 -5.22
C LEU A 572 7.78 2.89 -5.33
N SER A 573 8.14 3.76 -6.27
CA SER A 573 9.52 4.24 -6.44
C SER A 573 9.95 5.10 -5.25
N ILE A 574 9.09 6.04 -4.81
CA ILE A 574 9.34 6.86 -3.62
C ILE A 574 9.45 5.98 -2.38
N TYR A 575 8.51 5.05 -2.21
CA TYR A 575 8.48 4.10 -1.10
C TYR A 575 9.75 3.25 -1.04
N SER A 576 10.19 2.73 -2.19
CA SER A 576 11.45 1.99 -2.30
C SER A 576 12.66 2.87 -1.96
N GLY A 577 12.70 4.11 -2.46
CA GLY A 577 13.75 5.07 -2.13
C GLY A 577 13.90 5.31 -0.62
N ILE A 578 12.78 5.51 0.09
CA ILE A 578 12.75 5.67 1.56
C ILE A 578 13.32 4.43 2.26
N LEU A 579 12.92 3.25 1.77
CA LEU A 579 13.40 1.98 2.28
C LEU A 579 14.94 1.87 2.09
N HIS A 580 15.45 2.02 0.88
CA HIS A 580 16.90 1.93 0.60
C HIS A 580 17.73 2.98 1.36
N TYR A 581 17.23 4.21 1.49
CA TYR A 581 17.87 5.24 2.29
C TYR A 581 18.08 4.79 3.75
N ASN A 582 17.03 4.24 4.37
CA ASN A 582 17.10 3.76 5.75
C ASN A 582 18.09 2.59 5.93
N ASP A 583 18.24 1.72 4.94
CA ASP A 583 19.24 0.64 4.99
C ASP A 583 20.67 1.18 4.96
N ILE A 584 20.94 2.16 4.09
CA ILE A 584 22.27 2.80 4.01
C ILE A 584 22.61 3.50 5.33
N VAL A 585 21.62 4.18 5.94
CA VAL A 585 21.79 4.82 7.25
C VAL A 585 22.05 3.78 8.36
N PHE A 586 21.35 2.66 8.35
CA PHE A 586 21.59 1.56 9.29
C PHE A 586 23.01 1.00 9.16
N LEU A 587 23.48 0.75 7.94
CA LEU A 587 24.84 0.27 7.69
C LEU A 587 25.88 1.31 8.12
N LYS A 588 25.63 2.60 7.88
CA LYS A 588 26.50 3.67 8.37
C LYS A 588 26.61 3.66 9.89
N HIS A 589 25.48 3.58 10.60
CA HIS A 589 25.48 3.49 12.06
C HIS A 589 26.17 2.22 12.58
N ARG A 590 26.14 1.12 11.83
CA ARG A 590 26.92 -0.09 12.16
C ARG A 590 28.42 0.19 12.09
N VAL A 591 28.89 0.86 11.03
CA VAL A 591 30.30 1.27 10.89
C VAL A 591 30.71 2.23 12.01
N ASP A 592 29.89 3.25 12.29
CA ASP A 592 30.17 4.25 13.33
C ASP A 592 30.25 3.61 14.73
N ARG A 593 29.35 2.66 15.04
CA ARG A 593 29.40 1.90 16.31
C ARG A 593 30.65 1.03 16.40
N ALA A 594 31.04 0.35 15.33
CA ALA A 594 32.25 -0.47 15.31
C ALA A 594 33.52 0.39 15.54
N ALA A 595 33.57 1.60 14.96
CA ALA A 595 34.64 2.56 15.21
C ALA A 595 34.67 3.03 16.67
N ALA A 596 33.52 3.40 17.24
CA ALA A 596 33.43 3.83 18.64
C ALA A 596 33.87 2.74 19.64
N ASN A 597 33.60 1.47 19.35
CA ASN A 597 34.07 0.36 20.17
C ASN A 597 35.61 0.24 20.15
N ILE A 598 36.24 0.45 18.99
CA ILE A 598 37.71 0.50 18.87
C ILE A 598 38.26 1.65 19.72
N ASP A 599 37.71 2.85 19.57
CA ASP A 599 38.17 4.03 20.32
C ASP A 599 38.03 3.84 21.84
N THR A 600 36.96 3.19 22.29
CA THR A 600 36.74 2.87 23.71
C THR A 600 37.85 1.96 24.27
N ILE A 601 38.24 0.92 23.53
CA ILE A 601 39.31 0.01 23.97
C ILE A 601 40.69 0.65 23.91
N LEU A 602 40.93 1.49 22.91
CA LEU A 602 42.18 2.25 22.86
C LEU A 602 42.27 3.24 24.04
N GLN A 603 41.16 3.85 24.44
CA GLN A 603 41.12 4.71 25.62
C GLN A 603 41.36 3.90 26.90
N GLN A 604 40.70 2.76 27.08
CA GLN A 604 40.94 1.89 28.24
C GLN A 604 42.41 1.48 28.37
N ARG A 605 43.06 1.11 27.26
CA ARG A 605 44.51 0.81 27.24
C ARG A 605 45.35 2.04 27.56
N HIS A 606 44.99 3.19 27.02
CA HIS A 606 45.66 4.45 27.30
C HIS A 606 45.64 4.79 28.80
N ASP A 607 44.50 4.58 29.45
CA ASP A 607 44.27 4.89 30.86
C ASP A 607 45.06 3.98 31.83
N LEU A 608 45.63 2.86 31.35
CA LEU A 608 46.47 1.97 32.15
C LEU A 608 47.92 2.47 32.29
N TRP A 609 48.42 3.25 31.32
CA TRP A 609 49.83 3.68 31.29
C TRP A 609 50.26 4.56 32.48
N PRO A 610 49.46 5.52 32.98
CA PRO A 610 49.84 6.34 34.14
C PRO A 610 50.08 5.51 35.40
N ASN A 611 49.19 4.58 35.73
CA ASN A 611 49.32 3.73 36.92
C ASN A 611 50.53 2.81 36.83
N LEU A 612 50.81 2.28 35.63
CA LEU A 612 52.03 1.50 35.39
C LEU A 612 53.31 2.36 35.55
N GLU A 613 53.30 3.60 35.06
CA GLU A 613 54.45 4.51 35.13
C GLU A 613 54.91 4.74 36.57
N GLU A 614 53.98 4.93 37.51
CA GLU A 614 54.29 5.13 38.92
C GLU A 614 55.01 3.93 39.54
N VAL A 615 54.53 2.72 39.26
CA VAL A 615 55.12 1.47 39.76
C VAL A 615 56.49 1.20 39.12
N VAL A 616 56.61 1.39 37.81
CA VAL A 616 57.87 1.19 37.07
C VAL A 616 58.91 2.24 37.47
N LYS A 617 58.53 3.49 37.78
CA LYS A 617 59.48 4.49 38.31
C LYS A 617 60.04 4.11 39.67
N ALA A 618 59.20 3.56 40.55
CA ALA A 618 59.61 3.16 41.90
C ALA A 618 60.58 1.96 41.91
N THR A 619 60.49 1.08 40.91
CA THR A 619 61.18 -0.22 40.88
C THR A 619 62.27 -0.32 39.82
N LEU A 620 62.13 0.39 38.69
CA LEU A 620 63.05 0.40 37.55
C LEU A 620 63.51 1.83 37.19
N GLY A 621 63.74 2.68 38.20
CA GLY A 621 64.14 4.08 38.00
C GLY A 621 65.40 4.30 37.15
N HIS A 622 66.27 3.28 37.05
CA HIS A 622 67.48 3.27 36.23
C HIS A 622 67.23 2.96 34.74
N GLU A 623 66.10 2.35 34.38
CA GLU A 623 65.71 2.03 32.99
C GLU A 623 65.09 3.24 32.28
N LYS A 624 65.87 4.32 32.15
CA LYS A 624 65.47 5.57 31.48
C LYS A 624 64.87 5.37 30.07
N PRO A 625 65.36 4.44 29.22
CA PRO A 625 64.77 4.19 27.91
C PRO A 625 63.31 3.68 27.99
N LEU A 626 63.02 2.79 28.93
CA LEU A 626 61.67 2.22 29.13
C LEU A 626 60.71 3.29 29.67
N LEU A 627 61.13 4.04 30.68
CA LEU A 627 60.35 5.15 31.25
C LEU A 627 60.02 6.23 30.20
N LYS A 628 60.96 6.55 29.31
CA LYS A 628 60.72 7.48 28.20
C LYS A 628 59.68 6.95 27.21
N ALA A 629 59.68 5.64 26.95
CA ALA A 629 58.71 5.01 26.06
C ALA A 629 57.30 4.97 26.67
N ILE A 630 57.19 4.68 27.97
CA ILE A 630 55.93 4.74 28.74
C ILE A 630 55.38 6.17 28.77
N ALA A 631 56.22 7.15 29.11
CA ALA A 631 55.82 8.56 29.12
C ALA A 631 55.31 9.03 27.75
N ARG A 632 55.90 8.52 26.66
CA ARG A 632 55.43 8.80 25.30
C ARG A 632 54.04 8.22 25.05
N LEU A 633 53.77 6.97 25.45
CA LEU A 633 52.45 6.34 25.29
C LEU A 633 51.36 7.08 26.09
N ARG A 634 51.69 7.52 27.31
CA ARG A 634 50.81 8.36 28.13
C ARG A 634 50.51 9.73 27.50
N SER A 635 51.43 10.30 26.72
CA SER A 635 51.23 11.61 26.10
C SER A 635 50.38 11.59 24.82
N ILE A 636 50.12 10.39 24.28
CA ILE A 636 49.43 10.21 23.00
C ILE A 636 47.93 10.06 23.24
N ASP A 637 47.14 10.97 22.70
CA ASP A 637 45.68 10.82 22.63
C ASP A 637 45.30 9.74 21.59
N PRO A 638 44.72 8.60 22.01
CA PRO A 638 44.37 7.50 21.11
C PRO A 638 43.29 7.90 20.08
N ALA A 639 42.31 8.72 20.46
CA ALA A 639 41.21 9.13 19.58
C ALA A 639 41.72 10.00 18.42
N ARG A 640 42.66 10.90 18.72
CA ARG A 640 43.31 11.76 17.71
C ARG A 640 44.17 10.95 16.74
N ILE A 641 44.85 9.90 17.20
CA ILE A 641 45.65 9.04 16.32
C ILE A 641 44.77 8.16 15.42
N SER A 642 43.68 7.61 15.97
CA SER A 642 42.67 6.83 15.24
C SER A 642 42.17 7.61 14.00
N ALA A 643 41.80 8.88 14.18
CA ALA A 643 41.32 9.75 13.11
C ALA A 643 42.37 10.09 12.01
N THR A 644 43.67 9.94 12.30
CA THR A 644 44.75 10.27 11.34
C THR A 644 45.25 9.07 10.53
N GLY A 645 44.65 7.89 10.69
CA GLY A 645 45.08 6.67 10.01
C GLY A 645 46.45 6.15 10.46
N LYS A 646 46.95 6.61 11.62
CA LYS A 646 48.25 6.20 12.20
C LYS A 646 48.11 5.17 13.31
N LEU A 647 46.93 4.58 13.46
CA LEU A 647 46.58 3.67 14.54
C LEU A 647 47.52 2.45 14.64
N ASP A 648 47.88 1.83 13.51
CA ASP A 648 48.81 0.69 13.50
C ASP A 648 50.19 1.02 14.06
N LYS A 649 50.67 2.25 13.83
CA LYS A 649 51.97 2.69 14.35
C LYS A 649 51.93 2.84 15.87
N LEU A 650 50.79 3.28 16.42
CA LEU A 650 50.58 3.38 17.85
C LEU A 650 50.52 1.99 18.48
N ILE A 651 49.67 1.11 17.98
CA ILE A 651 49.52 -0.27 18.48
C ILE A 651 50.86 -1.02 18.39
N GLY A 652 51.60 -0.89 17.29
CA GLY A 652 52.91 -1.51 17.12
C GLY A 652 53.98 -0.97 18.08
N PHE A 653 53.92 0.33 18.41
CA PHE A 653 54.80 0.92 19.41
C PHE A 653 54.43 0.43 20.82
N GLU A 654 53.15 0.42 21.14
CA GLU A 654 52.60 -0.08 22.40
C GLU A 654 53.00 -1.54 22.65
N ARG A 655 52.79 -2.43 21.67
CA ARG A 655 53.17 -3.84 21.73
C ARG A 655 54.67 -4.02 21.99
N ARG A 656 55.52 -3.17 21.40
CA ARG A 656 56.97 -3.19 21.61
C ARG A 656 57.35 -2.81 23.04
N VAL A 657 56.70 -1.79 23.60
CA VAL A 657 56.93 -1.35 24.98
C VAL A 657 56.47 -2.43 25.96
N THR A 658 55.29 -3.03 25.75
CA THR A 658 54.77 -4.11 26.60
C THR A 658 55.68 -5.34 26.59
N ARG A 659 56.18 -5.76 25.43
CA ARG A 659 57.17 -6.86 25.33
C ARG A 659 58.49 -6.54 26.03
N THR A 660 58.96 -5.29 25.91
CA THR A 660 60.17 -4.85 26.60
C THR A 660 59.97 -4.91 28.12
N LEU A 661 58.81 -4.47 28.62
CA LEU A 661 58.45 -4.59 30.03
C LEU A 661 58.42 -6.06 30.48
N GLN A 662 57.76 -6.96 29.74
CA GLN A 662 57.72 -8.39 30.04
C GLN A 662 59.12 -9.00 30.19
N ALA A 663 60.01 -8.74 29.21
CA ALA A 663 61.39 -9.20 29.27
C ALA A 663 62.15 -8.63 30.48
N ARG A 664 61.82 -7.43 30.96
CA ARG A 664 62.38 -6.89 32.21
C ARG A 664 61.79 -7.56 33.44
N VAL A 665 60.48 -7.81 33.49
CA VAL A 665 59.83 -8.52 34.61
C VAL A 665 60.44 -9.90 34.85
N GLU A 666 60.86 -10.60 33.79
CA GLU A 666 61.59 -11.88 33.90
C GLU A 666 62.97 -11.74 34.55
N ASN A 667 63.65 -10.62 34.35
CA ASN A 667 64.99 -10.36 34.90
C ASN A 667 64.97 -9.82 36.34
N TYR A 668 63.83 -9.32 36.82
CA TYR A 668 63.69 -8.70 38.15
C TYR A 668 62.54 -9.36 38.94
N PRO A 669 62.83 -10.33 39.82
CA PRO A 669 61.81 -11.08 40.57
C PRO A 669 60.87 -10.20 41.39
N GLU A 670 61.33 -9.06 41.91
CA GLU A 670 60.46 -8.12 42.65
C GLU A 670 59.31 -7.53 41.80
N LEU A 671 59.52 -7.36 40.50
CA LEU A 671 58.48 -6.88 39.57
C LEU A 671 57.46 -7.96 39.28
N ASN A 672 57.92 -9.22 39.23
CA ASN A 672 57.04 -10.35 39.03
C ASN A 672 56.05 -10.45 40.20
N SER A 673 56.45 -10.16 41.44
CA SER A 673 55.50 -10.17 42.57
C SER A 673 54.50 -9.00 42.61
N ASN A 674 54.66 -7.98 41.76
CA ASN A 674 53.80 -6.81 41.79
C ASN A 674 52.46 -7.04 41.06
N GLU A 675 51.37 -6.97 41.81
CA GLU A 675 50.01 -7.22 41.31
C GLU A 675 49.61 -6.26 40.17
N ILE A 676 49.99 -4.99 40.24
CA ILE A 676 49.66 -3.96 39.23
C ILE A 676 50.35 -4.30 37.89
N ILE A 677 51.61 -4.74 37.92
CA ILE A 677 52.35 -5.10 36.70
C ILE A 677 51.76 -6.37 36.06
N ARG A 678 51.45 -7.40 36.86
CA ARG A 678 50.79 -8.62 36.36
C ARG A 678 49.42 -8.32 35.76
N GLN A 679 48.62 -7.52 36.46
CA GLN A 679 47.30 -7.11 36.00
C GLN A 679 47.40 -6.29 34.71
N PHE A 680 48.35 -5.34 34.61
CA PHE A 680 48.61 -4.59 33.39
C PHE A 680 48.94 -5.51 32.21
N ILE A 681 49.90 -6.43 32.37
CA ILE A 681 50.31 -7.36 31.31
C ILE A 681 49.12 -8.22 30.85
N THR A 682 48.31 -8.68 31.79
CA THR A 682 47.12 -9.50 31.52
C THR A 682 46.07 -8.70 30.74
N ILE A 683 45.66 -7.52 31.23
CA ILE A 683 44.68 -6.66 30.55
C ILE A 683 45.17 -6.24 29.17
N MET A 684 46.47 -5.94 29.02
CA MET A 684 47.06 -5.61 27.72
C MET A 684 47.02 -6.77 26.72
N ALA A 685 47.25 -8.01 27.18
CA ALA A 685 47.14 -9.19 26.34
C ALA A 685 45.68 -9.45 25.93
N ASP A 686 44.75 -9.37 26.88
CA ASP A 686 43.32 -9.62 26.65
C ASP A 686 42.72 -8.56 25.69
N THR A 687 43.05 -7.29 25.91
CA THR A 687 42.58 -6.18 25.06
C THR A 687 43.20 -6.18 23.67
N GLU A 688 44.36 -6.80 23.47
CA GLU A 688 44.98 -6.94 22.14
C GLU A 688 44.20 -7.93 21.26
N ASN A 689 43.85 -9.09 21.81
CA ASN A 689 43.00 -10.06 21.13
C ASN A 689 41.62 -9.46 20.83
N TYR A 690 41.06 -8.72 21.79
CA TYR A 690 39.78 -8.05 21.59
C TYR A 690 39.84 -6.94 20.53
N LEU A 691 40.90 -6.13 20.54
CA LEU A 691 41.11 -5.09 19.54
C LEU A 691 41.22 -5.67 18.12
N ALA A 692 41.86 -6.83 17.96
CA ALA A 692 41.91 -7.53 16.68
C ALA A 692 40.49 -7.92 16.19
N LEU A 693 39.64 -8.45 17.07
CA LEU A 693 38.25 -8.78 16.75
C LEU A 693 37.43 -7.55 16.36
N LEU A 694 37.55 -6.44 17.10
CA LEU A 694 36.86 -5.18 16.80
C LEU A 694 37.29 -4.58 15.46
N ARG A 695 38.59 -4.65 15.14
CA ARG A 695 39.12 -4.18 13.85
C ARG A 695 38.59 -5.00 12.68
N ASN A 696 38.53 -6.32 12.81
CA ASN A 696 37.95 -7.19 11.79
C ASN A 696 36.46 -6.86 11.58
N SER A 697 35.70 -6.71 12.67
CA SER A 697 34.29 -6.29 12.61
C SER A 697 34.07 -4.92 11.95
N TYR A 698 34.94 -3.94 12.23
CA TYR A 698 34.91 -2.63 11.57
C TYR A 698 35.16 -2.76 10.07
N THR A 699 36.19 -3.51 9.67
CA THR A 699 36.53 -3.73 8.25
C THR A 699 35.41 -4.44 7.50
N GLU A 700 34.80 -5.47 8.08
CA GLU A 700 33.64 -6.14 7.51
C GLU A 700 32.46 -5.19 7.35
N SER A 701 32.15 -4.41 8.39
CA SER A 701 31.05 -3.45 8.36
C SER A 701 31.29 -2.35 7.32
N ALA A 702 32.52 -1.84 7.21
CA ALA A 702 32.91 -0.85 6.23
C ALA A 702 32.83 -1.41 4.79
N GLN A 703 33.24 -2.66 4.59
CA GLN A 703 33.13 -3.34 3.30
C GLN A 703 31.67 -3.48 2.87
N VAL A 704 30.80 -3.99 3.75
CA VAL A 704 29.36 -4.13 3.46
C VAL A 704 28.73 -2.78 3.13
N TYR A 705 29.05 -1.74 3.92
CA TYR A 705 28.58 -0.38 3.66
C TYR A 705 29.07 0.17 2.31
N ASN A 706 30.37 0.05 2.01
CA ASN A 706 30.98 0.55 0.78
C ASN A 706 30.44 -0.17 -0.45
N THR A 707 30.31 -1.50 -0.40
CA THR A 707 29.70 -2.29 -1.48
C THR A 707 28.26 -1.85 -1.70
N ARG A 708 27.49 -1.58 -0.64
CA ARG A 708 26.10 -1.16 -0.75
C ARG A 708 25.95 0.19 -1.45
N ILE A 709 26.71 1.21 -1.04
CA ILE A 709 26.64 2.55 -1.66
C ILE A 709 27.16 2.58 -3.10
N GLN A 710 27.89 1.54 -3.54
CA GLN A 710 28.40 1.39 -4.91
C GLN A 710 27.51 0.52 -5.81
N SER A 711 26.51 -0.16 -5.24
CA SER A 711 25.64 -1.08 -5.97
C SER A 711 24.37 -0.38 -6.48
N PHE A 712 23.86 -0.77 -7.65
CA PHE A 712 22.56 -0.29 -8.13
C PHE A 712 21.41 -1.01 -7.40
N PRO A 713 20.33 -0.32 -6.97
CA PRO A 713 19.98 1.09 -7.20
C PRO A 713 20.54 2.11 -6.18
N ASP A 714 21.10 1.64 -5.07
CA ASP A 714 21.57 2.45 -3.93
C ASP A 714 22.61 3.51 -4.33
N LEU A 715 23.39 3.29 -5.40
CA LEU A 715 24.30 4.25 -6.00
C LEU A 715 23.66 5.61 -6.30
N ILE A 716 22.39 5.62 -6.75
CA ILE A 716 21.66 6.85 -7.07
C ILE A 716 21.42 7.65 -5.79
N LEU A 717 20.91 6.98 -4.75
CA LEU A 717 20.66 7.58 -3.44
C LEU A 717 21.96 8.02 -2.77
N ALA A 718 23.02 7.21 -2.88
CA ALA A 718 24.34 7.51 -2.35
C ALA A 718 24.90 8.82 -2.90
N ARG A 719 24.81 9.02 -4.22
CA ARG A 719 25.23 10.25 -4.88
C ARG A 719 24.34 11.44 -4.52
N LEU A 720 23.02 11.25 -4.52
CA LEU A 720 22.05 12.31 -4.23
C LEU A 720 22.19 12.84 -2.79
N PHE A 721 22.36 11.96 -1.81
CA PHE A 721 22.47 12.29 -0.38
C PHE A 721 23.92 12.36 0.14
N ARG A 722 24.91 12.27 -0.76
CA ARG A 722 26.35 12.39 -0.45
C ARG A 722 26.87 11.39 0.58
N PHE A 723 26.38 10.15 0.54
CA PHE A 723 27.00 9.05 1.30
C PHE A 723 28.40 8.76 0.74
N ARG A 724 29.41 8.74 1.61
CA ARG A 724 30.82 8.60 1.23
C ARG A 724 31.38 7.29 1.74
N ALA A 725 32.24 6.67 0.94
CA ALA A 725 32.96 5.47 1.36
C ALA A 725 33.84 5.75 2.58
N VAL A 726 33.94 4.75 3.46
CA VAL A 726 34.77 4.78 4.67
C VAL A 726 35.99 3.88 4.45
N PRO A 727 37.20 4.27 4.89
CA PRO A 727 38.38 3.41 4.77
C PRO A 727 38.21 2.11 5.57
N ALA A 728 38.74 1.00 5.06
CA ALA A 728 38.88 -0.22 5.85
C ALA A 728 39.97 -0.03 6.91
N ALA A 729 39.85 -0.68 8.07
CA ALA A 729 40.99 -0.77 8.97
C ALA A 729 42.06 -1.59 8.26
N SER A 730 43.25 -1.03 8.11
CA SER A 730 44.39 -1.66 7.45
C SER A 730 44.54 -3.11 7.93
N ARG A 731 44.54 -4.05 6.98
CA ARG A 731 44.97 -5.42 7.25
C ARG A 731 46.46 -5.32 7.56
N THR A 732 46.84 -5.54 8.81
CA THR A 732 48.22 -5.90 9.12
C THR A 732 48.48 -7.20 8.36
N ALA A 733 49.29 -7.14 7.31
CA ALA A 733 49.92 -8.34 6.79
C ALA A 733 50.71 -8.95 7.96
N GLU A 734 50.41 -10.21 8.27
CA GLU A 734 51.16 -11.02 9.24
C GLU A 734 52.65 -11.05 8.92
#